data_AF-A0A661YPT0-F1
#
_entry.id   AF-A0A661YPT0-F1
#
_cell.length_a   1.000
_cell.length_b   1.000
_cell.length_c   1.000
_cell.angle_alpha   90.00
_cell.angle_beta   90.00
_cell.angle_gamma   90.00
#
_symmetry.space_group_name_H-M   'P 1'
#
loop_
_entity.id
_entity.type
_entity.pdbx_description
1 polymer ?
#
loop_
_entity_poly.entity_id
_entity_poly.type
_entity_poly.pdbx_seq_one_letter_code
_entity_poly.pdbx_strand_id
1 'polypeptide(L)'
;MLTNPVKINKDKAAKVKSVTCLKMELGEPDASGRRRPVPIPGSEFELKVDYVLAAIGQKTDVNFTEDINTVVKKGELKLNRWGDIDADPDTLQTGIKNVFAAGDGVTGPATLIQAIAQARVASYSCNLFLNGEEVKPMPGEFFSAKDNFKKQEIEEYVGKYAEQKREEMPTLDPKNRKNFKEVELGYDGEEVAHHESLRCMECGCTELYTCDLKKYATEYDAKQEGVSGDFQEYNVDFRHPYIEIDNNKCVLCARCVRICRDVVGADALGLVNRGFETFVAPSMGESLTDTRCESCGMCISTCPTGALTENVPFKPGPVKMEKVQSICNYCSIGCELDFEHKSGFVMRTEGADGQVNPNGNLCKYGKFGYKYLNDRSRVTKPMMKVNGRFEEIGFDEAFKIIAEKIREVIPDDNAFFAGARLSNEEMYLIQKLARAGAKTNNVTSFHYLNMGFGYVGNSRAYVPFEQLKDASRIYLIGAEVNRDNAVLGYMINNANVKHNVPVELITRMDESPMEHKVSDILKVKSYYHFIKAVNYYLVANNFHNGLFIGDNCEGFAAYKEDLLKENFVDLVEKSGVAFMDSVIEFAKAYNNEMNAVIIFSEKEVCSNACSEMSNLALITGKLGKTANGLMSIKEKNNSQGIFDMGICPTLGVGATDIRNKGLVAQMKKVWKVKSVPKEVNESQFERLEKGKLKNLFIFGEDPLGCTEDRVKVAGWLTIADFVVVMDYFMTDTAKQADLLLPASFPFESGGTFTNTQKVIQHFEAGFDPASGMTTLEQLAALLKQFDIRQKGNTEAVMSEIVKFLPAGDGKEKFLFRISEEGTDCRMFNHGCDYIVKHFDEEFDNAFD
;
A
#
# COMPACT_ATOMS: atom_id res chain seq x y z
N MET A 1 -26.02 -50.72 10.95
CA MET A 1 -26.84 -51.71 11.68
C MET A 1 -26.47 -51.59 13.16
N LEU A 2 -27.41 -51.24 14.03
CA LEU A 2 -27.12 -51.04 15.47
C LEU A 2 -27.07 -52.42 16.14
N THR A 3 -25.89 -52.91 16.51
CA THR A 3 -25.71 -54.27 17.03
C THR A 3 -24.74 -54.28 18.21
N ASN A 4 -25.05 -55.04 19.25
CA ASN A 4 -24.21 -55.17 20.44
C ASN A 4 -23.59 -56.58 20.51
N PRO A 5 -22.26 -56.73 20.53
CA PRO A 5 -21.62 -58.04 20.68
C PRO A 5 -21.86 -58.59 22.10
N VAL A 6 -22.49 -59.75 22.21
CA VAL A 6 -22.83 -60.39 23.50
C VAL A 6 -21.90 -61.55 23.86
N LYS A 7 -21.24 -62.17 22.87
CA LYS A 7 -20.34 -63.30 23.12
C LYS A 7 -19.32 -63.48 22.00
N ILE A 8 -18.05 -63.69 22.37
CA ILE A 8 -17.01 -64.14 21.43
C ILE A 8 -16.96 -65.67 21.47
N ASN A 9 -17.24 -66.32 20.34
CA ASN A 9 -17.19 -67.76 20.22
C ASN A 9 -15.81 -68.20 19.74
N LYS A 10 -15.20 -69.12 20.49
CA LYS A 10 -13.88 -69.68 20.20
C LYS A 10 -14.02 -71.11 19.67
N ASP A 11 -13.09 -71.52 18.81
CA ASP A 11 -12.95 -72.91 18.40
C ASP A 11 -12.25 -73.77 19.46
N LYS A 12 -12.06 -75.06 19.16
CA LYS A 12 -11.40 -76.03 20.06
C LYS A 12 -9.92 -75.71 20.30
N ALA A 13 -9.30 -74.86 19.47
CA ALA A 13 -7.92 -74.39 19.62
C ALA A 13 -7.84 -73.01 20.29
N ALA A 14 -8.94 -72.55 20.92
CA ALA A 14 -9.09 -71.25 21.56
C ALA A 14 -8.92 -70.04 20.62
N LYS A 15 -8.98 -70.23 19.29
CA LYS A 15 -9.01 -69.14 18.31
C LYS A 15 -10.42 -68.61 18.12
N VAL A 16 -10.54 -67.33 17.81
CA VAL A 16 -11.83 -66.71 17.47
C VAL A 16 -12.42 -67.39 16.23
N LYS A 17 -13.71 -67.72 16.28
CA LYS A 17 -14.48 -68.32 15.18
C LYS A 17 -15.62 -67.41 14.72
N SER A 18 -16.27 -66.75 15.68
CA SER A 18 -17.40 -65.86 15.42
C SER A 18 -17.69 -64.98 16.63
N VAL A 19 -18.50 -63.94 16.42
CA VAL A 19 -19.07 -63.09 17.47
C VAL A 19 -20.58 -63.21 17.41
N THR A 20 -21.22 -63.54 18.53
CA THR A 20 -22.67 -63.45 18.68
C THR A 20 -23.03 -62.00 18.96
N CYS A 21 -23.85 -61.41 18.10
CA CYS A 21 -24.32 -60.05 18.18
C CYS A 21 -25.83 -60.04 18.42
N LEU A 22 -26.30 -59.08 19.19
CA LEU A 22 -27.72 -58.82 19.42
C LEU A 22 -28.13 -57.57 18.63
N LYS A 23 -29.27 -57.58 17.96
CA LYS A 23 -29.77 -56.35 17.30
C LYS A 23 -30.29 -55.39 18.36
N MET A 24 -30.03 -54.11 18.12
CA MET A 24 -30.43 -53.01 18.98
C MET A 24 -31.40 -52.10 18.22
N GLU A 25 -32.38 -51.53 18.90
CA GLU A 25 -33.21 -50.43 18.42
C GLU A 25 -32.91 -49.16 19.20
N LEU A 26 -33.31 -48.00 18.68
CA LEU A 26 -33.15 -46.75 19.41
C LEU A 26 -34.35 -46.54 20.32
N GLY A 27 -34.11 -46.42 21.62
CA GLY A 27 -35.13 -46.02 22.58
C GLY A 27 -35.53 -44.55 22.44
N GLU A 28 -36.36 -44.10 23.36
CA GLU A 28 -36.75 -42.69 23.44
C GLU A 28 -35.53 -41.78 23.67
N PRO A 29 -35.52 -40.57 23.07
CA PRO A 29 -34.47 -39.60 23.30
C PRO A 29 -34.48 -39.14 24.75
N ASP A 30 -33.30 -39.02 25.35
CA ASP A 30 -33.14 -38.38 26.65
C ASP A 30 -33.26 -36.85 26.54
N ALA A 31 -33.12 -36.14 27.67
CA ALA A 31 -33.21 -34.67 27.72
C ALA A 31 -32.18 -33.94 26.84
N SER A 32 -31.12 -34.62 26.39
CA SER A 32 -30.13 -34.10 25.43
C SER A 32 -30.44 -34.42 23.97
N GLY A 33 -31.58 -35.09 23.70
CA GLY A 33 -31.98 -35.60 22.39
C GLY A 33 -31.29 -36.92 22.02
N ARG A 34 -30.41 -37.45 22.87
CA ARG A 34 -29.64 -38.66 22.59
C ARG A 34 -30.49 -39.90 22.85
N ARG A 35 -30.63 -40.75 21.84
CA ARG A 35 -31.36 -42.03 21.96
C ARG A 35 -30.42 -43.13 22.41
N ARG A 36 -30.79 -43.88 23.44
CA ARG A 36 -30.00 -45.02 23.91
C ARG A 36 -30.35 -46.28 23.11
N PRO A 37 -29.37 -47.11 22.73
CA PRO A 37 -29.63 -48.42 22.16
C PRO A 37 -30.35 -49.32 23.17
N VAL A 38 -31.49 -49.89 22.81
CA VAL A 38 -32.25 -50.88 23.59
C VAL A 38 -32.14 -52.24 22.88
N PRO A 39 -31.87 -53.33 23.62
CA PRO A 39 -31.82 -54.67 23.04
C PRO A 39 -33.17 -55.08 22.44
N ILE A 40 -33.17 -55.63 21.23
CA ILE A 40 -34.33 -56.38 20.71
C ILE A 40 -34.20 -57.83 21.20
N PRO A 41 -35.00 -58.29 22.17
CA PRO A 41 -34.84 -59.62 22.75
C PRO A 41 -35.01 -60.73 21.70
N GLY A 42 -34.17 -61.76 21.73
CA GLY A 42 -34.25 -62.91 20.81
C GLY A 42 -33.71 -62.64 19.40
N SER A 43 -33.04 -61.50 19.19
CA SER A 43 -32.49 -61.10 17.88
C SER A 43 -31.02 -61.47 17.69
N GLU A 44 -30.50 -62.41 18.48
CA GLU A 44 -29.12 -62.85 18.41
C GLU A 44 -28.80 -63.46 17.03
N PHE A 45 -27.67 -63.06 16.46
CA PHE A 45 -27.14 -63.64 15.24
C PHE A 45 -25.62 -63.81 15.35
N GLU A 46 -25.09 -64.79 14.63
CA GLU A 46 -23.68 -65.14 14.67
C GLU A 46 -22.95 -64.54 13.46
N LEU A 47 -21.97 -63.68 13.72
CA LEU A 47 -21.09 -63.11 12.70
C LEU A 47 -19.77 -63.87 12.69
N LYS A 48 -19.50 -64.64 11.63
CA LYS A 48 -18.22 -65.35 11.48
C LYS A 48 -17.10 -64.35 11.22
N VAL A 49 -16.04 -64.44 12.01
CA VAL A 49 -14.87 -63.55 11.92
C VAL A 49 -13.62 -64.31 12.29
N ASP A 50 -12.50 -63.98 11.65
CA ASP A 50 -11.20 -64.57 11.94
C ASP A 50 -10.42 -63.78 13.00
N TYR A 51 -10.70 -62.46 13.10
CA TYR A 51 -10.09 -61.55 14.06
C TYR A 51 -11.16 -60.67 14.71
N VAL A 52 -11.01 -60.44 16.01
CA VAL A 52 -11.81 -59.46 16.76
C VAL A 52 -10.84 -58.48 17.39
N LEU A 53 -10.88 -57.23 16.92
CA LEU A 53 -10.13 -56.13 17.49
C LEU A 53 -11.05 -55.41 18.48
N ALA A 54 -10.74 -55.49 19.77
CA ALA A 54 -11.46 -54.74 20.79
C ALA A 54 -11.03 -53.27 20.71
N ALA A 55 -11.83 -52.45 20.02
CA ALA A 55 -11.69 -50.99 20.02
C ALA A 55 -12.37 -50.41 21.26
N ILE A 56 -11.82 -50.70 22.43
CA ILE A 56 -12.18 -50.01 23.68
C ILE A 56 -11.53 -48.64 23.56
N GLY A 57 -12.29 -47.55 23.66
CA GLY A 57 -11.78 -46.20 23.46
C GLY A 57 -10.59 -45.85 24.37
N GLN A 58 -10.10 -44.62 24.26
CA GLN A 58 -9.03 -44.13 25.13
C GLN A 58 -9.57 -43.86 26.54
N LYS A 59 -8.75 -44.09 27.56
CA LYS A 59 -9.01 -43.70 28.95
C LYS A 59 -7.77 -43.01 29.51
N THR A 60 -7.97 -42.06 30.40
CA THR A 60 -6.88 -41.41 31.12
C THR A 60 -6.18 -42.42 32.03
N ASP A 61 -4.86 -42.53 31.92
CA ASP A 61 -4.06 -43.30 32.87
C ASP A 61 -3.77 -42.41 34.08
N VAL A 62 -4.38 -42.74 35.21
CA VAL A 62 -4.33 -41.98 36.46
C VAL A 62 -3.67 -42.76 37.60
N ASN A 63 -3.01 -43.88 37.31
CA ASN A 63 -2.41 -44.75 38.34
C ASN A 63 -1.32 -44.04 39.17
N PHE A 64 -0.74 -42.96 38.63
CA PHE A 64 0.28 -42.16 39.31
C PHE A 64 -0.27 -41.23 40.41
N THR A 65 -1.59 -41.05 40.49
CA THR A 65 -2.20 -40.10 41.43
C THR A 65 -1.97 -40.48 42.90
N GLU A 66 -2.03 -41.78 43.23
CA GLU A 66 -1.70 -42.29 44.56
C GLU A 66 -0.25 -41.96 44.95
N ASP A 67 0.70 -42.20 44.05
CA ASP A 67 2.12 -41.92 44.28
C ASP A 67 2.36 -40.43 44.57
N ILE A 68 1.75 -39.53 43.77
CA ILE A 68 1.84 -38.07 43.98
C ILE A 68 1.27 -37.70 45.35
N ASN A 69 0.11 -38.24 45.73
CA ASN A 69 -0.54 -37.91 46.99
C ASN A 69 0.25 -38.37 48.23
N THR A 70 1.16 -39.36 48.11
CA THR A 70 2.04 -39.75 49.23
C THR A 70 3.14 -38.74 49.55
N VAL A 71 3.59 -37.93 48.58
CA VAL A 71 4.73 -37.02 48.74
C VAL A 71 4.34 -35.56 48.93
N VAL A 72 3.09 -35.20 48.61
CA VAL A 72 2.60 -33.82 48.66
C VAL A 72 2.23 -33.43 50.09
N LYS A 73 2.75 -32.29 50.56
CA LYS A 73 2.53 -31.81 51.94
C LYS A 73 1.21 -31.08 52.16
N LYS A 74 0.61 -30.51 51.10
CA LYS A 74 -0.63 -29.73 51.13
C LYS A 74 -1.38 -29.86 49.81
N GLY A 75 -2.65 -30.24 49.88
CA GLY A 75 -3.48 -30.51 48.71
C GLY A 75 -3.53 -32.00 48.37
N GLU A 76 -4.41 -32.36 47.44
CA GLU A 76 -4.61 -33.72 46.95
C GLU A 76 -4.96 -33.66 45.46
N LEU A 77 -4.38 -34.55 44.67
CA LEU A 77 -4.75 -34.77 43.27
C LEU A 77 -5.92 -35.75 43.25
N LYS A 78 -7.13 -35.23 43.07
CA LYS A 78 -8.38 -36.00 43.05
C LYS A 78 -8.75 -36.41 41.65
N LEU A 79 -9.61 -37.43 41.56
CA LEU A 79 -10.27 -37.81 40.32
C LEU A 79 -11.71 -37.32 40.34
N ASN A 80 -12.20 -36.87 39.18
CA ASN A 80 -13.59 -36.51 38.99
C ASN A 80 -14.47 -37.77 38.86
N ARG A 81 -15.79 -37.58 38.73
CA ARG A 81 -16.75 -38.70 38.63
C ARG A 81 -16.55 -39.63 37.42
N TRP A 82 -15.75 -39.21 36.44
CA TRP A 82 -15.46 -39.95 35.21
C TRP A 82 -14.14 -40.70 35.25
N GLY A 83 -13.34 -40.51 36.32
CA GLY A 83 -12.03 -41.13 36.48
C GLY A 83 -10.88 -40.32 35.86
N ASP A 84 -11.13 -39.08 35.44
CA ASP A 84 -10.10 -38.13 34.98
C ASP A 84 -9.66 -37.23 36.13
N ILE A 85 -8.60 -36.45 35.94
CA ILE A 85 -8.05 -35.54 36.97
C ILE A 85 -9.06 -34.43 37.26
N ASP A 86 -9.35 -34.22 38.55
CA ASP A 86 -10.17 -33.13 39.04
C ASP A 86 -9.36 -31.82 39.03
N ALA A 87 -9.84 -30.85 38.26
CA ALA A 87 -9.26 -29.52 38.15
C ALA A 87 -10.37 -28.49 38.10
N ASP A 88 -10.11 -27.31 38.67
CA ASP A 88 -11.03 -26.18 38.59
C ASP A 88 -11.37 -25.87 37.12
N PRO A 89 -12.64 -25.75 36.73
CA PRO A 89 -13.03 -25.66 35.32
C PRO A 89 -12.55 -24.37 34.63
N ASP A 90 -12.33 -23.30 35.40
CA ASP A 90 -12.03 -21.96 34.87
C ASP A 90 -10.53 -21.63 34.92
N THR A 91 -9.78 -22.28 35.81
CA THR A 91 -8.34 -22.07 36.00
C THR A 91 -7.50 -23.30 35.69
N LEU A 92 -8.10 -24.49 35.65
CA LEU A 92 -7.44 -25.78 35.49
C LEU A 92 -6.39 -26.09 36.56
N GLN A 93 -6.48 -25.41 37.70
CA GLN A 93 -5.68 -25.71 38.88
C GLN A 93 -6.27 -26.91 39.61
N THR A 94 -5.43 -27.86 40.00
CA THR A 94 -5.86 -29.03 40.77
C THR A 94 -5.94 -28.70 42.26
N GLY A 95 -6.33 -29.67 43.09
CA GLY A 95 -6.28 -29.53 44.56
C GLY A 95 -4.87 -29.30 45.12
N ILE A 96 -3.81 -29.45 44.31
CA ILE A 96 -2.43 -29.12 44.65
C ILE A 96 -2.05 -27.82 43.95
N LYS A 97 -1.71 -26.77 44.71
CA LYS A 97 -1.54 -25.40 44.19
C LYS A 97 -0.54 -25.26 43.03
N ASN A 98 0.52 -26.07 43.00
CA ASN A 98 1.55 -26.03 41.96
C ASN A 98 1.37 -27.11 40.88
N VAL A 99 0.21 -27.74 40.79
CA VAL A 99 -0.13 -28.76 39.79
C VAL A 99 -1.39 -28.34 39.04
N PHE A 100 -1.29 -28.33 37.71
CA PHE A 100 -2.35 -27.96 36.78
C PHE A 100 -2.56 -29.12 35.81
N ALA A 101 -3.80 -29.35 35.38
CA ALA A 101 -4.17 -30.45 34.49
C ALA A 101 -5.04 -29.91 33.33
N ALA A 102 -4.83 -30.42 32.12
CA ALA A 102 -5.56 -29.98 30.92
C ALA A 102 -5.70 -31.11 29.91
N GLY A 103 -6.57 -30.89 28.91
CA GLY A 103 -6.83 -31.81 27.82
C GLY A 103 -7.53 -33.09 28.29
N ASP A 104 -7.21 -34.20 27.64
CA ASP A 104 -7.85 -35.49 27.92
C ASP A 104 -7.69 -35.92 29.38
N GLY A 105 -6.62 -35.46 30.05
CA GLY A 105 -6.40 -35.71 31.47
C GLY A 105 -7.48 -35.14 32.39
N VAL A 106 -8.29 -34.18 31.93
CA VAL A 106 -9.37 -33.54 32.69
C VAL A 106 -10.75 -33.87 32.11
N THR A 107 -10.87 -33.87 30.78
CA THR A 107 -12.17 -34.05 30.11
C THR A 107 -12.43 -35.46 29.60
N GLY A 108 -11.43 -36.35 29.66
CA GLY A 108 -11.38 -37.53 28.82
C GLY A 108 -11.18 -37.18 27.34
N PRO A 109 -11.20 -38.17 26.44
CA PRO A 109 -10.89 -38.00 25.02
C PRO A 109 -11.77 -36.92 24.37
N ALA A 110 -11.17 -35.78 24.08
CA ALA A 110 -11.85 -34.62 23.51
C ALA A 110 -11.32 -34.31 22.10
N THR A 111 -11.86 -33.26 21.48
CA THR A 111 -11.28 -32.75 20.24
C THR A 111 -9.94 -32.07 20.52
N LEU A 112 -9.01 -32.14 19.57
CA LEU A 112 -7.72 -31.44 19.68
C LEU A 112 -7.90 -29.93 19.99
N ILE A 113 -8.94 -29.31 19.43
CA ILE A 113 -9.28 -27.90 19.66
C ILE A 113 -9.60 -27.63 21.14
N GLN A 114 -10.40 -28.49 21.78
CA GLN A 114 -10.73 -28.37 23.20
C GLN A 114 -9.49 -28.57 24.09
N ALA A 115 -8.64 -29.53 23.74
CA ALA A 115 -7.39 -29.75 24.47
C ALA A 115 -6.46 -28.52 24.37
N ILE A 116 -6.33 -27.91 23.18
CA ILE A 116 -5.56 -26.67 22.98
C ILE A 116 -6.18 -25.51 23.76
N ALA A 117 -7.51 -25.38 23.78
CA ALA A 117 -8.20 -24.34 24.54
C ALA A 117 -7.91 -24.46 26.05
N GLN A 118 -7.98 -25.68 26.61
CA GLN A 118 -7.62 -25.94 28.00
C GLN A 118 -6.13 -25.69 28.26
N ALA A 119 -5.24 -26.08 27.34
CA ALA A 119 -3.81 -25.80 27.48
C ALA A 119 -3.53 -24.29 27.59
N ARG A 120 -4.29 -23.44 26.89
CA ARG A 120 -4.19 -21.98 27.01
C ARG A 120 -4.59 -21.47 28.39
N VAL A 121 -5.69 -22.00 28.95
CA VAL A 121 -6.16 -21.66 30.31
C VAL A 121 -5.12 -22.11 31.35
N ALA A 122 -4.68 -23.36 31.29
CA ALA A 122 -3.68 -23.90 32.21
C ALA A 122 -2.35 -23.13 32.13
N SER A 123 -1.91 -22.77 30.92
CA SER A 123 -0.69 -21.96 30.72
C SER A 123 -0.79 -20.57 31.36
N TYR A 124 -1.93 -19.90 31.21
CA TYR A 124 -2.19 -18.61 31.88
C TYR A 124 -2.16 -18.75 33.41
N SER A 125 -2.83 -19.75 33.96
CA SER A 125 -2.83 -20.04 35.40
C SER A 125 -1.44 -20.39 35.94
N CYS A 126 -0.67 -21.19 35.20
CA CYS A 126 0.72 -21.49 35.49
C CYS A 126 1.57 -20.21 35.54
N ASN A 127 1.40 -19.31 34.57
CA ASN A 127 2.13 -18.05 34.52
C ASN A 127 1.82 -17.15 35.74
N LEU A 128 0.53 -17.00 36.10
CA LEU A 128 0.14 -16.27 37.32
C LEU A 128 0.80 -16.87 38.57
N PHE A 129 0.73 -18.20 38.72
CA PHE A 129 1.34 -18.90 39.85
C PHE A 129 2.86 -18.71 39.92
N LEU A 130 3.56 -18.82 38.79
CA LEU A 130 5.02 -18.65 38.70
C LEU A 130 5.46 -17.21 39.00
N ASN A 131 4.64 -16.22 38.67
CA ASN A 131 4.88 -14.81 39.00
C ASN A 131 4.47 -14.43 40.44
N GLY A 132 3.93 -15.38 41.22
CA GLY A 132 3.44 -15.13 42.58
C GLY A 132 2.12 -14.35 42.63
N GLU A 133 1.41 -14.25 41.51
CA GLU A 133 0.08 -13.66 41.42
C GLU A 133 -0.99 -14.67 41.86
N GLU A 134 -2.16 -14.15 42.25
CA GLU A 134 -3.32 -15.00 42.54
C GLU A 134 -3.83 -15.66 41.26
N VAL A 135 -3.97 -16.99 41.28
CA VAL A 135 -4.52 -17.77 40.16
C VAL A 135 -6.01 -17.46 40.05
N LYS A 136 -6.36 -16.72 39.01
CA LYS A 136 -7.73 -16.31 38.67
C LYS A 136 -8.07 -16.78 37.26
N PRO A 137 -9.37 -16.95 36.94
CA PRO A 137 -9.81 -17.32 35.60
C PRO A 137 -9.21 -16.41 34.52
N MET A 138 -8.96 -16.99 33.34
CA MET A 138 -8.58 -16.21 32.17
C MET A 138 -9.73 -15.25 31.83
N PRO A 139 -9.47 -13.94 31.64
CA PRO A 139 -10.52 -13.00 31.25
C PRO A 139 -11.21 -13.46 29.96
N GLY A 140 -12.53 -13.51 29.98
CA GLY A 140 -13.33 -13.77 28.79
C GLY A 140 -13.29 -12.59 27.83
N GLU A 141 -13.40 -12.87 26.53
CA GLU A 141 -13.60 -11.84 25.51
C GLU A 141 -15.01 -11.93 24.95
N PHE A 142 -15.55 -10.78 24.51
CA PHE A 142 -16.82 -10.75 23.82
C PHE A 142 -16.69 -11.36 22.42
N PHE A 143 -17.59 -12.29 22.07
CA PHE A 143 -17.74 -12.81 20.72
C PHE A 143 -19.22 -12.84 20.35
N SER A 144 -19.54 -12.33 19.15
CA SER A 144 -20.88 -12.44 18.58
C SER A 144 -20.88 -13.58 17.56
N ALA A 145 -21.74 -14.57 17.76
CA ALA A 145 -21.89 -15.71 16.87
C ALA A 145 -23.27 -15.69 16.20
N LYS A 146 -23.36 -16.17 14.95
CA LYS A 146 -24.66 -16.30 14.25
C LYS A 146 -25.65 -17.20 15.00
N ASP A 147 -25.13 -18.24 15.65
CA ASP A 147 -25.89 -19.17 16.50
C ASP A 147 -26.60 -18.47 17.68
N ASN A 148 -26.14 -17.29 18.11
CA ASN A 148 -26.79 -16.52 19.16
C ASN A 148 -28.14 -15.93 18.71
N PHE A 149 -28.34 -15.76 17.39
CA PHE A 149 -29.55 -15.19 16.80
C PHE A 149 -30.47 -16.29 16.25
N LYS A 150 -29.90 -17.24 15.51
CA LYS A 150 -30.64 -18.35 14.90
C LYS A 150 -29.72 -19.54 14.69
N LYS A 151 -30.24 -20.74 14.91
CA LYS A 151 -29.57 -22.00 14.57
C LYS A 151 -29.23 -22.04 13.07
N GLN A 152 -27.97 -22.28 12.74
CA GLN A 152 -27.52 -22.38 11.36
C GLN A 152 -27.93 -23.73 10.75
N GLU A 153 -28.59 -23.71 9.60
CA GLU A 153 -29.04 -24.91 8.89
C GLU A 153 -28.35 -25.02 7.52
N ILE A 154 -28.08 -26.23 7.04
CA ILE A 154 -27.29 -26.48 5.81
C ILE A 154 -27.96 -25.83 4.59
N GLU A 155 -29.29 -25.87 4.54
CA GLU A 155 -30.11 -25.32 3.47
C GLU A 155 -29.86 -23.81 3.25
N GLU A 156 -29.40 -23.08 4.27
CA GLU A 156 -29.09 -21.64 4.20
C GLU A 156 -27.82 -21.33 3.40
N TYR A 157 -26.97 -22.35 3.19
CA TYR A 157 -25.68 -22.25 2.50
C TYR A 157 -25.73 -22.83 1.07
N VAL A 158 -26.75 -23.64 0.77
CA VAL A 158 -26.94 -24.25 -0.54
C VAL A 158 -27.17 -23.17 -1.60
N GLY A 159 -26.37 -23.18 -2.66
CA GLY A 159 -26.44 -22.19 -3.74
C GLY A 159 -25.75 -20.85 -3.46
N LYS A 160 -25.26 -20.62 -2.22
CA LYS A 160 -24.43 -19.44 -1.89
C LYS A 160 -22.94 -19.68 -2.16
N TYR A 161 -22.50 -20.93 -2.10
CA TYR A 161 -21.11 -21.33 -2.35
C TYR A 161 -21.05 -22.36 -3.49
N ALA A 162 -19.97 -22.33 -4.26
CA ALA A 162 -19.77 -23.28 -5.35
C ALA A 162 -19.60 -24.70 -4.78
N GLU A 163 -20.33 -25.67 -5.35
CA GLU A 163 -20.15 -27.07 -4.99
C GLU A 163 -18.87 -27.59 -5.64
N GLN A 164 -17.86 -27.88 -4.81
CA GLN A 164 -16.58 -28.41 -5.28
C GLN A 164 -16.30 -29.74 -4.60
N LYS A 165 -15.99 -30.74 -5.44
CA LYS A 165 -15.57 -32.06 -4.97
C LYS A 165 -14.20 -31.94 -4.32
N ARG A 166 -14.04 -32.61 -3.19
CA ARG A 166 -12.75 -32.77 -2.54
C ARG A 166 -11.84 -33.63 -3.41
N GLU A 167 -10.66 -33.11 -3.71
CA GLU A 167 -9.55 -33.87 -4.26
C GLU A 167 -9.03 -34.86 -3.22
N GLU A 168 -8.91 -36.13 -3.62
CA GLU A 168 -8.38 -37.16 -2.73
C GLU A 168 -6.88 -36.93 -2.53
N MET A 169 -6.46 -36.90 -1.26
CA MET A 169 -5.05 -36.82 -0.90
C MET A 169 -4.33 -38.05 -1.47
N PRO A 170 -3.31 -37.88 -2.32
CA PRO A 170 -2.49 -38.99 -2.76
C PRO A 170 -1.94 -39.75 -1.56
N THR A 171 -2.11 -41.08 -1.57
CA THR A 171 -1.58 -41.92 -0.48
C THR A 171 -0.62 -42.98 -0.98
N LEU A 172 0.33 -43.34 -0.11
CA LEU A 172 1.23 -44.45 -0.35
C LEU A 172 0.43 -45.74 -0.57
N ASP A 173 0.78 -46.53 -1.58
CA ASP A 173 0.11 -47.81 -1.85
C ASP A 173 0.10 -48.69 -0.58
N PRO A 174 -1.04 -49.30 -0.19
CA PRO A 174 -1.16 -50.15 1.01
C PRO A 174 -0.05 -51.21 1.18
N LYS A 175 0.45 -51.78 0.08
CA LYS A 175 1.54 -52.78 0.10
C LYS A 175 2.85 -52.19 0.64
N ASN A 176 3.01 -50.88 0.53
CA ASN A 176 4.21 -50.14 0.91
C ASN A 176 4.07 -49.42 2.25
N ARG A 177 2.98 -49.60 3.03
CA ARG A 177 2.75 -48.89 4.30
C ARG A 177 3.41 -49.54 5.54
N LYS A 178 4.15 -50.65 5.38
CA LYS A 178 4.89 -51.30 6.47
C LYS A 178 6.27 -50.68 6.68
N ASN A 179 6.31 -49.37 6.87
CA ASN A 179 7.52 -48.60 7.16
C ASN A 179 7.13 -47.28 7.87
N PHE A 180 8.12 -46.44 8.14
CA PHE A 180 7.92 -45.11 8.73
C PHE A 180 7.80 -43.99 7.69
N LYS A 181 7.49 -44.30 6.42
CA LYS A 181 7.24 -43.28 5.41
C LYS A 181 5.85 -42.67 5.63
N GLU A 182 5.71 -41.42 5.23
CA GLU A 182 4.44 -40.72 5.24
C GLU A 182 3.43 -41.44 4.32
N VAL A 183 2.20 -41.61 4.82
CA VAL A 183 1.14 -42.28 4.05
C VAL A 183 0.37 -41.27 3.21
N GLU A 184 0.17 -40.05 3.69
CA GLU A 184 -0.39 -38.94 2.92
C GLU A 184 0.78 -38.21 2.25
N LEU A 185 0.79 -38.13 0.93
CA LEU A 185 1.96 -37.69 0.17
C LEU A 185 1.92 -36.20 -0.20
N GLY A 186 0.88 -35.48 0.22
CA GLY A 186 0.58 -34.12 -0.24
C GLY A 186 -0.09 -34.12 -1.61
N TYR A 187 -0.65 -32.97 -1.98
CA TYR A 187 -1.24 -32.78 -3.32
C TYR A 187 -0.15 -32.76 -4.41
N ASP A 188 -0.50 -33.24 -5.60
CA ASP A 188 0.44 -33.41 -6.72
C ASP A 188 1.03 -32.09 -7.26
N GLY A 189 0.45 -30.94 -6.92
CA GLY A 189 0.94 -29.63 -7.34
C GLY A 189 0.25 -28.45 -6.65
N GLU A 190 0.81 -27.26 -6.85
CA GLU A 190 0.35 -26.00 -6.26
C GLU A 190 -1.08 -25.64 -6.70
N GLU A 191 -1.43 -25.88 -7.95
CA GLU A 191 -2.79 -25.67 -8.48
C GLU A 191 -3.85 -26.49 -7.74
N VAL A 192 -3.56 -27.76 -7.45
CA VAL A 192 -4.48 -28.64 -6.70
C VAL A 192 -4.62 -28.15 -5.26
N ALA A 193 -3.51 -27.77 -4.63
CA ALA A 193 -3.53 -27.20 -3.29
C ALA A 193 -4.30 -25.88 -3.23
N HIS A 194 -4.13 -25.02 -4.25
CA HIS A 194 -4.87 -23.76 -4.39
C HIS A 194 -6.37 -24.03 -4.55
N HIS A 195 -6.76 -24.90 -5.48
CA HIS A 195 -8.16 -25.32 -5.66
C HIS A 195 -8.78 -25.88 -4.37
N GLU A 196 -8.06 -26.71 -3.62
CA GLU A 196 -8.57 -27.24 -2.35
C GLU A 196 -8.70 -26.17 -1.27
N SER A 197 -7.82 -25.17 -1.25
CA SER A 197 -7.95 -24.03 -0.33
C SER A 197 -9.18 -23.16 -0.60
N LEU A 198 -9.62 -23.08 -1.87
CA LEU A 198 -10.84 -22.36 -2.28
C LEU A 198 -12.14 -23.02 -1.80
N ARG A 199 -12.09 -24.24 -1.26
CA ARG A 199 -13.25 -24.92 -0.66
C ARG A 199 -13.59 -24.42 0.75
N CYS A 200 -12.74 -23.60 1.36
CA CYS A 200 -12.98 -23.05 2.69
C CYS A 200 -14.24 -22.18 2.67
N MET A 201 -15.28 -22.59 3.41
CA MET A 201 -16.43 -21.72 3.67
C MET A 201 -15.97 -20.63 4.63
N GLU A 202 -15.81 -19.40 4.13
CA GLU A 202 -15.29 -18.24 4.85
C GLU A 202 -15.76 -18.20 6.32
N CYS A 203 -14.85 -18.37 7.27
CA CYS A 203 -15.18 -18.35 8.69
C CYS A 203 -14.55 -17.12 9.37
N GLY A 204 -15.40 -16.28 9.97
CA GLY A 204 -14.98 -15.19 10.85
C GLY A 204 -14.98 -13.80 10.23
N CYS A 205 -14.75 -12.81 11.10
CA CYS A 205 -14.64 -11.40 10.74
C CYS A 205 -13.15 -11.04 10.67
N THR A 206 -12.70 -10.49 9.54
CA THR A 206 -11.30 -10.03 9.34
C THR A 206 -10.89 -8.97 10.36
N GLU A 207 -11.86 -8.16 10.82
CA GLU A 207 -11.66 -7.13 11.85
C GLU A 207 -11.67 -7.65 13.29
N LEU A 208 -11.64 -8.98 13.54
CA LEU A 208 -11.78 -9.53 14.89
C LEU A 208 -10.82 -8.89 15.91
N TYR A 209 -9.57 -8.64 15.53
CA TYR A 209 -8.55 -8.07 16.42
C TYR A 209 -8.56 -6.54 16.47
N THR A 210 -9.30 -5.87 15.58
CA THR A 210 -9.37 -4.40 15.43
C THR A 210 -10.78 -3.84 15.65
N CYS A 211 -11.77 -4.69 15.95
CA CYS A 211 -13.16 -4.31 16.15
C CYS A 211 -13.38 -3.55 17.47
N ASP A 212 -13.76 -2.28 17.36
CA ASP A 212 -14.11 -1.41 18.49
C ASP A 212 -15.30 -1.97 19.27
N LEU A 213 -16.31 -2.53 18.58
CA LEU A 213 -17.46 -3.14 19.24
C LEU A 213 -17.03 -4.30 20.15
N LYS A 214 -16.16 -5.20 19.67
CA LYS A 214 -15.62 -6.30 20.48
C LYS A 214 -14.82 -5.77 21.67
N LYS A 215 -13.95 -4.78 21.42
CA LYS A 215 -13.13 -4.15 22.48
C LYS A 215 -14.02 -3.59 23.59
N TYR A 216 -14.95 -2.70 23.26
CA TYR A 216 -15.80 -2.05 24.27
C TYR A 216 -16.82 -3.00 24.89
N ALA A 217 -17.38 -3.96 24.13
CA ALA A 217 -18.25 -4.98 24.71
C ALA A 217 -17.51 -5.86 25.73
N THR A 218 -16.23 -6.17 25.47
CA THR A 218 -15.38 -6.88 26.44
C THR A 218 -15.08 -6.00 27.66
N GLU A 219 -14.70 -4.73 27.44
CA GLU A 219 -14.35 -3.77 28.51
C GLU A 219 -15.52 -3.50 29.47
N TYR A 220 -16.74 -3.38 28.94
CA TYR A 220 -17.94 -3.11 29.73
C TYR A 220 -18.72 -4.38 30.15
N ASP A 221 -18.14 -5.57 29.94
CA ASP A 221 -18.76 -6.88 30.21
C ASP A 221 -20.19 -7.02 29.66
N ALA A 222 -20.40 -6.58 28.41
CA ALA A 222 -21.70 -6.62 27.77
C ALA A 222 -22.20 -8.07 27.59
N LYS A 223 -23.45 -8.33 28.01
CA LYS A 223 -24.10 -9.65 27.90
C LYS A 223 -25.17 -9.63 26.81
N GLN A 224 -25.09 -10.57 25.86
CA GLN A 224 -26.10 -10.69 24.80
C GLN A 224 -27.39 -11.37 25.30
N GLU A 225 -27.32 -12.25 26.32
CA GLU A 225 -28.46 -13.09 26.72
C GLU A 225 -29.64 -12.30 27.30
N GLY A 226 -29.46 -11.01 27.62
CA GLY A 226 -30.51 -10.13 28.15
C GLY A 226 -31.38 -9.43 27.09
N VAL A 227 -31.04 -9.54 25.80
CA VAL A 227 -31.72 -8.81 24.70
C VAL A 227 -32.09 -9.78 23.58
N SER A 228 -33.13 -10.58 23.78
CA SER A 228 -33.72 -11.46 22.75
C SER A 228 -34.85 -10.75 22.01
N GLY A 229 -34.94 -10.90 20.69
CA GLY A 229 -36.01 -10.32 19.89
C GLY A 229 -35.80 -10.53 18.39
N ASP A 230 -36.57 -9.79 17.58
CA ASP A 230 -36.41 -9.78 16.13
C ASP A 230 -35.02 -9.26 15.75
N PHE A 231 -34.47 -9.75 14.65
CA PHE A 231 -33.24 -9.27 14.03
C PHE A 231 -33.47 -9.09 12.53
N GLN A 232 -32.67 -8.22 11.91
CA GLN A 232 -32.65 -8.04 10.46
C GLN A 232 -31.52 -8.89 9.87
N GLU A 233 -31.80 -9.52 8.73
CA GLU A 233 -30.80 -10.24 7.94
C GLU A 233 -30.67 -9.56 6.58
N TYR A 234 -29.45 -9.17 6.24
CA TYR A 234 -29.13 -8.47 5.01
C TYR A 234 -28.26 -9.34 4.11
N ASN A 235 -28.45 -9.24 2.80
CA ASN A 235 -27.49 -9.75 1.84
C ASN A 235 -26.20 -8.91 1.93
N VAL A 236 -25.06 -9.59 1.90
CA VAL A 236 -23.76 -8.91 1.81
C VAL A 236 -23.57 -8.41 0.39
N ASP A 237 -23.16 -7.15 0.26
CA ASP A 237 -22.93 -6.50 -1.03
C ASP A 237 -21.45 -6.61 -1.43
N PHE A 238 -21.22 -7.35 -2.52
CA PHE A 238 -19.91 -7.56 -3.14
C PHE A 238 -19.79 -6.91 -4.52
N ARG A 239 -20.76 -6.07 -4.93
CA ARG A 239 -20.81 -5.49 -6.29
C ARG A 239 -19.63 -4.57 -6.59
N HIS A 240 -19.02 -3.98 -5.55
CA HIS A 240 -17.82 -3.17 -5.70
C HIS A 240 -16.55 -4.03 -5.57
N PRO A 241 -15.59 -3.97 -6.50
CA PRO A 241 -14.43 -4.88 -6.53
C PRO A 241 -13.50 -4.78 -5.33
N TYR A 242 -13.45 -3.61 -4.67
CA TYR A 242 -12.57 -3.37 -3.51
C TYR A 242 -13.29 -3.18 -2.17
N ILE A 243 -14.63 -3.09 -2.15
CA ILE A 243 -15.38 -2.71 -0.94
C ILE A 243 -16.52 -3.70 -0.74
N GLU A 244 -16.49 -4.39 0.40
CA GLU A 244 -17.57 -5.25 0.87
C GLU A 244 -18.45 -4.47 1.86
N ILE A 245 -19.77 -4.56 1.71
CA ILE A 245 -20.73 -4.00 2.68
C ILE A 245 -21.54 -5.15 3.31
N ASP A 246 -21.30 -5.41 4.59
CA ASP A 246 -22.02 -6.36 5.41
C ASP A 246 -22.83 -5.64 6.50
N ASN A 247 -24.07 -5.29 6.17
CA ASN A 247 -24.98 -4.60 7.09
C ASN A 247 -25.34 -5.44 8.33
N ASN A 248 -25.13 -6.76 8.33
CA ASN A 248 -25.37 -7.61 9.51
C ASN A 248 -24.41 -7.28 10.66
N LYS A 249 -23.29 -6.60 10.38
CA LYS A 249 -22.31 -6.15 11.38
C LYS A 249 -22.45 -4.66 11.71
N CYS A 250 -23.33 -3.93 11.03
CA CYS A 250 -23.41 -2.47 11.13
C CYS A 250 -24.15 -2.03 12.40
N VAL A 251 -23.56 -1.09 13.15
CA VAL A 251 -24.17 -0.48 14.35
C VAL A 251 -24.80 0.89 14.06
N LEU A 252 -25.00 1.23 12.78
CA LEU A 252 -25.64 2.48 12.33
C LEU A 252 -25.03 3.77 12.89
N CYS A 253 -23.73 3.77 13.21
CA CYS A 253 -23.02 4.94 13.74
C CYS A 253 -22.86 6.09 12.73
N ALA A 254 -23.20 5.87 11.46
CA ALA A 254 -23.07 6.80 10.34
C ALA A 254 -21.65 7.34 10.07
N ARG A 255 -20.60 6.73 10.63
CA ARG A 255 -19.20 7.16 10.38
C ARG A 255 -18.82 7.07 8.90
N CYS A 256 -19.20 5.98 8.22
CA CYS A 256 -18.95 5.78 6.79
C CYS A 256 -19.67 6.82 5.90
N VAL A 257 -20.92 7.16 6.22
CA VAL A 257 -21.70 8.20 5.54
C VAL A 257 -21.03 9.57 5.74
N ARG A 258 -20.70 9.91 6.99
CA ARG A 258 -20.09 11.20 7.32
C ARG A 258 -18.70 11.39 6.72
N ILE A 259 -17.84 10.37 6.72
CA ILE A 259 -16.51 10.51 6.12
C ILE A 259 -16.60 10.66 4.59
N CYS A 260 -17.52 9.95 3.95
CA CYS A 260 -17.76 10.04 2.51
C CYS A 260 -18.25 11.43 2.08
N ARG A 261 -19.11 12.06 2.89
CA ARG A 261 -19.64 13.40 2.63
C ARG A 261 -18.71 14.52 3.11
N ASP A 262 -18.35 14.51 4.39
CA ASP A 262 -17.72 15.65 5.07
C ASP A 262 -16.21 15.73 4.81
N VAL A 263 -15.54 14.61 4.48
CA VAL A 263 -14.08 14.57 4.24
C VAL A 263 -13.80 14.37 2.76
N VAL A 264 -14.33 13.29 2.17
CA VAL A 264 -14.08 12.94 0.77
C VAL A 264 -14.86 13.87 -0.17
N GLY A 265 -16.09 14.24 0.17
CA GLY A 265 -16.97 15.05 -0.69
C GLY A 265 -17.65 14.24 -1.81
N ALA A 266 -17.63 12.91 -1.73
CA ALA A 266 -18.25 12.02 -2.71
C ALA A 266 -19.75 11.82 -2.46
N ASP A 267 -20.17 11.80 -1.19
CA ASP A 267 -21.58 11.60 -0.78
C ASP A 267 -22.24 10.37 -1.42
N ALA A 268 -21.47 9.27 -1.51
CA ALA A 268 -21.87 8.03 -2.19
C ALA A 268 -22.64 7.04 -1.29
N LEU A 269 -22.64 7.25 0.03
CA LEU A 269 -23.27 6.37 1.02
C LEU A 269 -24.33 7.13 1.82
N GLY A 270 -25.46 6.49 2.09
CA GLY A 270 -26.55 7.05 2.91
C GLY A 270 -27.14 6.04 3.89
N LEU A 271 -28.02 6.54 4.76
CA LEU A 271 -28.90 5.72 5.60
C LEU A 271 -30.26 5.61 4.91
N VAL A 272 -30.70 4.38 4.64
CA VAL A 272 -31.98 4.07 4.01
C VAL A 272 -32.98 3.62 5.08
N ASN A 273 -34.28 3.87 4.85
CA ASN A 273 -35.38 3.60 5.79
C ASN A 273 -35.29 4.36 7.13
N ARG A 274 -36.08 3.94 8.12
CA ARG A 274 -36.16 4.56 9.45
C ARG A 274 -36.34 3.52 10.56
N GLY A 275 -35.72 3.76 11.71
CA GLY A 275 -35.91 2.94 12.89
C GLY A 275 -35.16 1.61 12.78
N PHE A 276 -35.85 0.51 13.12
CA PHE A 276 -35.24 -0.82 13.13
C PHE A 276 -34.88 -1.36 11.73
N GLU A 277 -35.54 -0.84 10.68
CA GLU A 277 -35.28 -1.23 9.29
C GLU A 277 -34.17 -0.40 8.62
N THR A 278 -33.50 0.47 9.37
CA THR A 278 -32.44 1.34 8.81
C THR A 278 -31.18 0.55 8.49
N PHE A 279 -30.60 0.79 7.32
CA PHE A 279 -29.33 0.19 6.90
C PHE A 279 -28.49 1.18 6.09
N VAL A 280 -27.20 0.89 5.95
CA VAL A 280 -26.28 1.69 5.12
C VAL A 280 -26.33 1.15 3.69
N ALA A 281 -26.50 2.02 2.71
CA ALA A 281 -26.48 1.63 1.31
C ALA A 281 -25.93 2.75 0.42
N PRO A 282 -25.51 2.40 -0.80
CA PRO A 282 -25.19 3.38 -1.83
C PRO A 282 -26.39 4.25 -2.16
N SER A 283 -26.12 5.46 -2.63
CA SER A 283 -27.16 6.39 -3.10
C SER A 283 -28.12 5.70 -4.09
N MET A 284 -29.42 5.92 -3.92
CA MET A 284 -30.49 5.33 -4.73
C MET A 284 -30.58 3.78 -4.74
N GLY A 285 -29.81 3.09 -3.89
CA GLY A 285 -29.78 1.61 -3.85
C GLY A 285 -28.99 0.97 -5.01
N GLU A 286 -28.28 1.77 -5.79
CA GLU A 286 -27.44 1.32 -6.90
C GLU A 286 -26.18 0.59 -6.39
N SER A 287 -25.31 0.15 -7.32
CA SER A 287 -23.96 -0.29 -6.94
C SER A 287 -23.12 0.92 -6.55
N LEU A 288 -22.15 0.78 -5.63
CA LEU A 288 -21.21 1.87 -5.35
C LEU A 288 -20.49 2.35 -6.61
N THR A 289 -20.25 1.45 -7.57
CA THR A 289 -19.61 1.74 -8.87
C THR A 289 -20.41 2.74 -9.72
N ASP A 290 -21.72 2.79 -9.53
CA ASP A 290 -22.63 3.64 -10.31
C ASP A 290 -22.90 4.98 -9.62
N THR A 291 -22.35 5.15 -8.41
CA THR A 291 -22.44 6.40 -7.64
C THR A 291 -21.19 7.26 -7.82
N ARG A 292 -21.12 8.39 -7.10
CA ARG A 292 -19.93 9.25 -7.04
C ARG A 292 -18.80 8.67 -6.18
N CYS A 293 -18.79 7.36 -5.91
CA CYS A 293 -17.76 6.71 -5.12
C CYS A 293 -16.38 6.84 -5.80
N GLU A 294 -15.40 7.37 -5.06
CA GLU A 294 -14.01 7.51 -5.55
C GLU A 294 -13.13 6.30 -5.19
N SER A 295 -13.75 5.23 -4.67
CA SER A 295 -13.08 3.99 -4.29
C SER A 295 -11.87 4.22 -3.37
N CYS A 296 -11.99 5.19 -2.46
CA CYS A 296 -10.88 5.60 -1.59
C CYS A 296 -10.66 4.70 -0.37
N GLY A 297 -11.64 3.87 -0.01
CA GLY A 297 -11.59 3.00 1.17
C GLY A 297 -11.66 3.73 2.52
N MET A 298 -11.98 5.02 2.55
CA MET A 298 -12.16 5.76 3.81
C MET A 298 -13.34 5.25 4.63
N CYS A 299 -14.37 4.71 3.98
CA CYS A 299 -15.51 4.07 4.64
C CYS A 299 -15.12 2.78 5.38
N ILE A 300 -14.15 2.02 4.85
CA ILE A 300 -13.54 0.85 5.48
C ILE A 300 -12.73 1.30 6.71
N SER A 301 -11.81 2.25 6.49
CA SER A 301 -10.87 2.73 7.52
C SER A 301 -11.58 3.32 8.75
N THR A 302 -12.76 3.92 8.57
CA THR A 302 -13.54 4.45 9.70
C THR A 302 -14.53 3.45 10.31
N CYS A 303 -14.74 2.27 9.74
CA CYS A 303 -15.77 1.34 10.19
C CYS A 303 -15.37 0.66 11.50
N PRO A 304 -16.11 0.83 12.61
CA PRO A 304 -15.71 0.28 13.91
C PRO A 304 -15.98 -1.22 14.08
N THR A 305 -16.74 -1.85 13.18
CA THR A 305 -17.28 -3.20 13.39
C THR A 305 -16.98 -4.20 12.27
N GLY A 306 -16.23 -3.79 11.24
CA GLY A 306 -16.02 -4.62 10.05
C GLY A 306 -17.27 -4.85 9.22
N ALA A 307 -18.24 -3.92 9.30
CA ALA A 307 -19.39 -3.87 8.38
C ALA A 307 -19.03 -3.34 6.99
N LEU A 308 -17.91 -2.59 6.88
CA LEU A 308 -17.29 -2.25 5.62
C LEU A 308 -15.85 -2.74 5.69
N THR A 309 -15.47 -3.62 4.78
CA THR A 309 -14.15 -4.25 4.71
C THR A 309 -13.62 -4.22 3.28
N GLU A 310 -12.34 -4.51 3.11
CA GLU A 310 -11.78 -4.73 1.78
C GLU A 310 -12.44 -5.96 1.16
N ASN A 311 -12.92 -5.83 -0.07
CA ASN A 311 -13.38 -6.96 -0.86
C ASN A 311 -12.15 -7.66 -1.43
N VAL A 312 -11.85 -8.85 -0.89
CA VAL A 312 -10.70 -9.66 -1.27
C VAL A 312 -11.19 -11.00 -1.81
N PRO A 313 -10.54 -11.58 -2.83
CA PRO A 313 -10.95 -12.87 -3.42
C PRO A 313 -11.04 -14.01 -2.40
N PHE A 314 -10.25 -13.93 -1.33
CA PHE A 314 -10.28 -14.84 -0.21
C PHE A 314 -10.19 -14.04 1.09
N LYS A 315 -11.15 -14.21 1.99
CA LYS A 315 -11.04 -13.64 3.34
C LYS A 315 -9.97 -14.37 4.13
N PRO A 316 -8.84 -13.73 4.43
CA PRO A 316 -7.89 -14.33 5.36
C PRO A 316 -8.59 -14.51 6.71
N GLY A 317 -8.40 -15.67 7.32
CA GLY A 317 -8.82 -15.87 8.71
C GLY A 317 -8.25 -14.76 9.59
N PRO A 318 -8.91 -14.40 10.71
CA PRO A 318 -8.42 -13.34 11.57
C PRO A 318 -7.02 -13.72 12.09
N VAL A 319 -6.03 -12.91 11.74
CA VAL A 319 -4.64 -13.05 12.20
C VAL A 319 -4.22 -11.81 12.95
N LYS A 320 -3.47 -12.00 14.04
CA LYS A 320 -2.84 -10.87 14.73
C LYS A 320 -1.64 -10.40 13.92
N MET A 321 -1.77 -9.21 13.35
CA MET A 321 -0.78 -8.58 12.47
C MET A 321 0.24 -7.76 13.26
N GLU A 322 1.41 -7.61 12.66
CA GLU A 322 2.47 -6.67 13.03
C GLU A 322 2.39 -5.44 12.11
N LYS A 323 3.02 -4.34 12.51
CA LYS A 323 2.98 -3.06 11.79
C LYS A 323 4.38 -2.60 11.43
N VAL A 324 4.53 -2.16 10.18
CA VAL A 324 5.70 -1.41 9.70
C VAL A 324 5.21 -0.10 9.11
N GLN A 325 5.64 1.02 9.69
CA GLN A 325 5.30 2.35 9.19
C GLN A 325 6.18 2.73 8.00
N SER A 326 5.61 3.39 7.00
CA SER A 326 6.29 3.88 5.82
C SER A 326 5.57 5.08 5.19
N ILE A 327 6.02 5.49 4.01
CA ILE A 327 5.43 6.59 3.22
C ILE A 327 4.93 6.03 1.90
N CYS A 328 3.73 6.45 1.50
CA CYS A 328 3.17 6.12 0.19
C CYS A 328 4.11 6.53 -0.95
N ASN A 329 4.44 5.58 -1.83
CA ASN A 329 5.34 5.76 -2.97
C ASN A 329 4.62 5.97 -4.31
N TYR A 330 3.34 6.36 -4.30
CA TYR A 330 2.56 6.65 -5.51
C TYR A 330 2.65 8.13 -5.92
N CYS A 331 1.82 9.01 -5.35
CA CYS A 331 1.75 10.44 -5.69
C CYS A 331 2.64 11.31 -4.79
N SER A 332 2.80 12.60 -5.12
CA SER A 332 3.71 13.54 -4.45
C SER A 332 3.27 14.14 -3.11
N ILE A 333 2.14 13.70 -2.57
CA ILE A 333 1.59 14.26 -1.32
C ILE A 333 2.40 13.82 -0.10
N GLY A 334 2.86 12.55 -0.08
CA GLY A 334 3.65 12.01 1.03
C GLY A 334 2.81 11.59 2.24
N CYS A 335 1.73 10.81 2.00
CA CYS A 335 0.93 10.25 3.09
C CYS A 335 1.70 9.14 3.82
N GLU A 336 1.69 9.16 5.14
CA GLU A 336 2.27 8.10 5.98
C GLU A 336 1.24 6.99 6.21
N LEU A 337 1.71 5.75 6.23
CA LEU A 337 0.88 4.55 6.31
C LEU A 337 1.57 3.44 7.10
N ASP A 338 0.76 2.51 7.63
CA ASP A 338 1.18 1.27 8.24
C ASP A 338 0.90 0.11 7.29
N PHE A 339 1.92 -0.65 6.93
CA PHE A 339 1.75 -1.99 6.37
C PHE A 339 1.44 -2.96 7.50
N GLU A 340 0.23 -3.51 7.52
CA GLU A 340 -0.16 -4.54 8.48
C GLU A 340 0.17 -5.91 7.87
N HIS A 341 1.10 -6.63 8.48
CA HIS A 341 1.66 -7.85 7.91
C HIS A 341 1.69 -9.01 8.91
N LYS A 342 1.84 -10.22 8.39
CA LYS A 342 2.19 -11.40 9.20
C LYS A 342 3.38 -12.10 8.61
N SER A 343 4.49 -12.14 9.35
CA SER A 343 5.73 -12.82 8.91
C SER A 343 6.20 -12.39 7.51
N GLY A 344 6.20 -11.08 7.24
CA GLY A 344 6.57 -10.52 5.92
C GLY A 344 5.43 -10.45 4.88
N PHE A 345 4.33 -11.20 5.04
CA PHE A 345 3.20 -11.13 4.11
C PHE A 345 2.27 -9.97 4.47
N VAL A 346 2.14 -8.98 3.59
CA VAL A 346 1.35 -7.76 3.83
C VAL A 346 -0.12 -8.06 3.60
N MET A 347 -0.93 -7.92 4.63
CA MET A 347 -2.35 -8.26 4.59
C MET A 347 -3.21 -7.09 4.12
N ARG A 348 -2.89 -5.88 4.59
CA ARG A 348 -3.57 -4.62 4.25
C ARG A 348 -2.72 -3.41 4.61
N THR A 349 -3.23 -2.23 4.27
CA THR A 349 -2.64 -0.95 4.65
C THR A 349 -3.64 -0.08 5.40
N GLU A 350 -3.17 0.58 6.45
CA GLU A 350 -3.93 1.61 7.19
C GLU A 350 -3.16 2.92 7.19
N GLY A 351 -3.86 4.06 7.29
CA GLY A 351 -3.18 5.35 7.37
C GLY A 351 -2.59 5.59 8.76
N ALA A 352 -1.34 6.05 8.81
CA ALA A 352 -0.67 6.44 10.04
C ALA A 352 -1.02 7.88 10.44
N ASP A 353 -0.77 8.23 11.70
CA ASP A 353 -0.83 9.62 12.17
C ASP A 353 0.43 10.38 11.71
N GLY A 354 0.40 10.79 10.44
CA GLY A 354 1.53 11.40 9.76
C GLY A 354 1.46 12.92 9.69
N GLN A 355 2.59 13.55 9.35
CA GLN A 355 2.69 15.00 9.23
C GLN A 355 1.71 15.57 8.18
N VAL A 356 1.55 14.88 7.05
CA VAL A 356 0.69 15.32 5.94
C VAL A 356 -0.75 14.85 6.14
N ASN A 357 -0.94 13.65 6.67
CA ASN A 357 -2.25 13.01 6.88
C ASN A 357 -2.49 12.68 8.37
N PRO A 358 -2.64 13.69 9.26
CA PRO A 358 -2.71 13.52 10.72
C PRO A 358 -3.97 12.80 11.25
N ASN A 359 -4.79 12.25 10.36
CA ASN A 359 -5.96 11.43 10.74
C ASN A 359 -5.93 10.08 10.03
N GLY A 360 -4.78 9.66 9.47
CA GLY A 360 -4.67 8.43 8.71
C GLY A 360 -5.50 8.42 7.42
N ASN A 361 -5.81 9.58 6.84
CA ASN A 361 -6.55 9.63 5.57
C ASN A 361 -5.66 9.13 4.44
N LEU A 362 -6.18 8.19 3.65
CA LEU A 362 -5.53 7.63 2.46
C LEU A 362 -6.42 7.75 1.22
N CYS A 363 -5.82 7.55 0.05
CA CYS A 363 -6.52 7.40 -1.22
C CYS A 363 -6.48 5.92 -1.67
N LYS A 364 -7.10 5.63 -2.82
CA LYS A 364 -7.13 4.27 -3.39
C LYS A 364 -5.73 3.64 -3.52
N TYR A 365 -4.73 4.43 -3.91
CA TYR A 365 -3.34 3.97 -4.04
C TYR A 365 -2.76 3.51 -2.71
N GLY A 366 -2.87 4.34 -1.67
CA GLY A 366 -2.36 4.00 -0.34
C GLY A 366 -3.15 2.85 0.31
N LYS A 367 -4.47 2.77 0.05
CA LYS A 367 -5.32 1.75 0.68
C LYS A 367 -5.14 0.37 0.04
N PHE A 368 -5.14 0.30 -1.29
CA PHE A 368 -5.21 -0.97 -2.03
C PHE A 368 -3.93 -1.32 -2.80
N GLY A 369 -3.00 -0.38 -2.96
CA GLY A 369 -1.78 -0.54 -3.78
C GLY A 369 -0.66 -1.33 -3.11
N TYR A 370 -0.93 -2.13 -2.08
CA TYR A 370 0.10 -2.90 -1.37
C TYR A 370 0.31 -4.32 -1.94
N LYS A 371 -0.54 -4.78 -2.88
CA LYS A 371 -0.52 -6.17 -3.36
C LYS A 371 0.82 -6.58 -4.00
N TYR A 372 1.48 -5.65 -4.70
CA TYR A 372 2.78 -5.91 -5.32
C TYR A 372 3.89 -6.29 -4.32
N LEU A 373 3.71 -6.00 -3.02
CA LEU A 373 4.66 -6.37 -1.98
C LEU A 373 4.73 -7.88 -1.76
N ASN A 374 3.64 -8.58 -2.07
CA ASN A 374 3.54 -10.03 -1.94
C ASN A 374 3.83 -10.77 -3.25
N ASP A 375 4.13 -10.05 -4.33
CA ASP A 375 4.37 -10.66 -5.64
C ASP A 375 5.70 -11.43 -5.66
N ARG A 376 5.60 -12.74 -5.93
CA ARG A 376 6.72 -13.67 -5.97
C ARG A 376 7.53 -13.62 -7.27
N SER A 377 7.05 -12.91 -8.29
CA SER A 377 7.74 -12.70 -9.57
C SER A 377 8.89 -11.67 -9.48
N ARG A 378 9.11 -11.10 -8.29
CA ARG A 378 10.15 -10.13 -8.01
C ARG A 378 11.55 -10.67 -8.36
N VAL A 379 12.35 -9.82 -8.97
CA VAL A 379 13.76 -10.09 -9.29
C VAL A 379 14.57 -10.05 -7.98
N THR A 380 15.22 -11.16 -7.64
CA THR A 380 16.00 -11.30 -6.39
C THR A 380 17.49 -11.51 -6.63
N LYS A 381 17.92 -11.72 -7.87
CA LYS A 381 19.33 -11.92 -8.25
C LYS A 381 19.70 -11.12 -9.51
N PRO A 382 20.96 -10.71 -9.65
CA PRO A 382 21.47 -10.18 -10.91
C PRO A 382 21.33 -11.18 -12.05
N MET A 383 20.95 -10.71 -13.24
CA MET A 383 20.80 -11.56 -14.42
C MET A 383 21.43 -10.91 -15.65
N MET A 384 22.29 -11.65 -16.33
CA MET A 384 22.93 -11.24 -17.59
C MET A 384 22.23 -11.91 -18.76
N LYS A 385 22.01 -11.15 -19.84
CA LYS A 385 21.41 -11.68 -21.07
C LYS A 385 22.50 -12.28 -21.96
N VAL A 386 22.45 -13.60 -22.13
CA VAL A 386 23.38 -14.38 -22.96
C VAL A 386 22.56 -15.08 -24.05
N ASN A 387 22.89 -14.84 -25.32
CA ASN A 387 22.17 -15.40 -26.47
C ASN A 387 20.64 -15.21 -26.41
N GLY A 388 20.19 -14.04 -25.92
CA GLY A 388 18.78 -13.69 -25.80
C GLY A 388 18.05 -14.28 -24.59
N ARG A 389 18.74 -14.99 -23.68
CA ARG A 389 18.16 -15.53 -22.45
C ARG A 389 18.87 -14.97 -21.22
N PHE A 390 18.13 -14.76 -20.14
CA PHE A 390 18.70 -14.32 -18.88
C PHE A 390 19.29 -15.51 -18.11
N GLU A 391 20.53 -15.33 -17.66
CA GLU A 391 21.25 -16.25 -16.78
C GLU A 391 21.60 -15.52 -15.47
N GLU A 392 21.36 -16.16 -14.33
CA GLU A 392 21.70 -15.59 -13.02
C GLU A 392 23.22 -15.48 -12.84
N ILE A 393 23.70 -14.33 -12.37
CA ILE A 393 25.11 -14.09 -12.06
C ILE A 393 25.29 -13.53 -10.63
N GLY A 394 26.51 -13.53 -10.12
CA GLY A 394 26.82 -12.94 -8.82
C GLY A 394 26.88 -11.42 -8.84
N PHE A 395 26.57 -10.77 -7.71
CA PHE A 395 26.67 -9.30 -7.57
C PHE A 395 28.06 -8.76 -7.91
N ASP A 396 29.12 -9.38 -7.39
CA ASP A 396 30.50 -8.95 -7.66
C ASP A 396 30.87 -9.03 -9.14
N GLU A 397 30.32 -10.00 -9.87
CA GLU A 397 30.52 -10.15 -11.30
C GLU A 397 29.75 -9.06 -12.07
N ALA A 398 28.48 -8.84 -11.73
CA ALA A 398 27.66 -7.79 -12.31
C ALA A 398 28.31 -6.40 -12.16
N PHE A 399 28.82 -6.08 -10.97
CA PHE A 399 29.48 -4.79 -10.72
C PHE A 399 30.79 -4.62 -11.51
N LYS A 400 31.54 -5.70 -11.73
CA LYS A 400 32.74 -5.66 -12.58
C LYS A 400 32.38 -5.38 -14.03
N ILE A 401 31.38 -6.09 -14.58
CA ILE A 401 30.89 -5.88 -15.95
C ILE A 401 30.45 -4.43 -16.14
N ILE A 402 29.66 -3.89 -15.22
CA ILE A 402 29.23 -2.48 -15.26
C ILE A 402 30.43 -1.54 -15.26
N ALA A 403 31.38 -1.75 -14.35
CA ALA A 403 32.56 -0.90 -14.25
C ALA A 403 33.49 -0.99 -15.47
N GLU A 404 33.60 -2.17 -16.09
CA GLU A 404 34.33 -2.38 -17.35
C GLU A 404 33.66 -1.62 -18.49
N LYS A 405 32.34 -1.81 -18.68
CA LYS A 405 31.57 -1.13 -19.73
C LYS A 405 31.65 0.40 -19.63
N ILE A 406 31.57 0.95 -18.42
CA ILE A 406 31.74 2.39 -18.18
C ILE A 406 33.11 2.89 -18.66
N ARG A 407 34.19 2.10 -18.47
CA ARG A 407 35.57 2.49 -18.82
C ARG A 407 35.91 2.27 -20.30
N GLU A 408 35.20 1.39 -21.00
CA GLU A 408 35.44 1.08 -22.41
C GLU A 408 35.11 2.25 -23.35
N VAL A 409 34.22 3.16 -22.92
CA VAL A 409 33.76 4.30 -23.73
C VAL A 409 34.23 5.63 -23.14
N ILE A 410 34.13 6.72 -23.91
CA ILE A 410 34.39 8.05 -23.37
C ILE A 410 33.33 8.41 -22.31
N PRO A 411 33.65 9.20 -21.27
CA PRO A 411 32.74 9.49 -20.16
C PRO A 411 31.33 9.89 -20.61
N ASP A 412 31.25 10.80 -21.59
CA ASP A 412 30.01 11.34 -22.08
C ASP A 412 29.20 10.37 -22.96
N ASP A 413 29.70 9.19 -23.31
CA ASP A 413 28.89 8.16 -23.99
C ASP A 413 28.07 7.32 -22.98
N ASN A 414 28.32 7.49 -21.67
CA ASN A 414 27.51 6.92 -20.61
C ASN A 414 26.37 7.87 -20.23
N ALA A 415 25.17 7.34 -19.99
CA ALA A 415 24.05 8.07 -19.42
C ALA A 415 23.35 7.29 -18.29
N PHE A 416 22.96 8.00 -17.25
CA PHE A 416 22.35 7.46 -16.04
C PHE A 416 20.94 8.05 -15.87
N PHE A 417 19.95 7.18 -15.70
CA PHE A 417 18.54 7.52 -15.56
C PHE A 417 18.03 7.05 -14.21
N ALA A 418 17.44 7.93 -13.40
CA ALA A 418 16.93 7.59 -12.07
C ALA A 418 15.51 8.08 -11.86
N GLY A 419 14.62 7.19 -11.42
CA GLY A 419 13.20 7.48 -11.26
C GLY A 419 12.79 8.04 -9.91
N ALA A 420 11.65 8.73 -9.88
CA ALA A 420 11.06 9.35 -8.69
C ALA A 420 10.59 8.35 -7.62
N ARG A 421 10.63 7.04 -7.89
CA ARG A 421 10.29 6.00 -6.92
C ARG A 421 11.42 5.72 -5.92
N LEU A 422 12.65 6.06 -6.30
CA LEU A 422 13.83 5.86 -5.50
C LEU A 422 13.87 6.87 -4.34
N SER A 423 14.52 6.46 -3.26
CA SER A 423 14.85 7.33 -2.13
C SER A 423 15.84 8.42 -2.55
N ASN A 424 15.89 9.51 -1.77
CA ASN A 424 16.86 10.57 -1.98
C ASN A 424 18.30 10.03 -1.92
N GLU A 425 18.56 9.08 -1.02
CA GLU A 425 19.86 8.45 -0.82
C GLU A 425 20.30 7.64 -2.05
N GLU A 426 19.40 6.86 -2.64
CA GLU A 426 19.68 6.09 -3.87
C GLU A 426 19.96 7.02 -5.05
N MET A 427 19.10 8.04 -5.26
CA MET A 427 19.30 9.04 -6.31
C MET A 427 20.64 9.77 -6.15
N TYR A 428 20.97 10.16 -4.91
CA TYR A 428 22.25 10.79 -4.60
C TYR A 428 23.44 9.89 -4.97
N LEU A 429 23.38 8.58 -4.65
CA LEU A 429 24.44 7.65 -5.00
C LEU A 429 24.54 7.40 -6.50
N ILE A 430 23.42 7.37 -7.23
CA ILE A 430 23.40 7.25 -8.69
C ILE A 430 24.09 8.45 -9.35
N GLN A 431 23.74 9.69 -8.95
CA GLN A 431 24.43 10.85 -9.52
C GLN A 431 25.90 10.93 -9.12
N LYS A 432 26.24 10.45 -7.92
CA LYS A 432 27.63 10.34 -7.48
C LYS A 432 28.37 9.32 -8.32
N LEU A 433 27.76 8.18 -8.67
CA LEU A 433 28.33 7.21 -9.59
C LEU A 433 28.57 7.82 -10.97
N ALA A 434 27.58 8.53 -11.53
CA ALA A 434 27.71 9.19 -12.83
C ALA A 434 28.86 10.22 -12.84
N ARG A 435 28.89 11.13 -11.86
CA ARG A 435 29.83 12.27 -11.85
C ARG A 435 31.20 11.93 -11.29
N ALA A 436 31.24 11.15 -10.20
CA ALA A 436 32.49 10.78 -9.54
C ALA A 436 33.11 9.52 -10.14
N GLY A 437 32.32 8.51 -10.48
CA GLY A 437 32.76 7.25 -11.07
C GLY A 437 32.97 7.36 -12.59
N ALA A 438 31.87 7.51 -13.33
CA ALA A 438 31.88 7.53 -14.80
C ALA A 438 32.37 8.85 -15.42
N LYS A 439 32.53 9.90 -14.61
CA LYS A 439 33.02 11.23 -15.02
C LYS A 439 32.15 11.93 -16.06
N THR A 440 30.83 11.79 -15.97
CA THR A 440 29.85 12.43 -16.87
C THR A 440 28.79 13.22 -16.10
N ASN A 441 28.26 14.27 -16.71
CA ASN A 441 27.06 14.98 -16.24
C ASN A 441 25.77 14.47 -16.93
N ASN A 442 25.83 13.41 -17.75
CA ASN A 442 24.64 12.79 -18.33
C ASN A 442 23.87 11.98 -17.29
N VAL A 443 23.23 12.68 -16.35
CA VAL A 443 22.32 12.11 -15.36
C VAL A 443 20.99 12.85 -15.45
N THR A 444 19.90 12.12 -15.63
CA THR A 444 18.55 12.68 -15.77
C THR A 444 17.52 11.64 -15.36
N SER A 445 16.23 11.94 -15.50
CA SER A 445 15.13 10.99 -15.38
C SER A 445 14.40 10.90 -16.71
N PHE A 446 13.91 9.71 -17.09
CA PHE A 446 13.00 9.57 -18.23
C PHE A 446 11.68 10.31 -17.98
N HIS A 447 11.16 10.27 -16.74
CA HIS A 447 9.96 11.03 -16.34
C HIS A 447 10.03 12.51 -16.75
N TYR A 448 11.18 13.16 -16.57
CA TYR A 448 11.38 14.57 -16.92
C TYR A 448 12.20 14.78 -18.22
N LEU A 449 12.32 13.76 -19.08
CA LEU A 449 13.05 13.87 -20.33
C LEU A 449 12.30 14.77 -21.32
N ASN A 450 13.01 15.74 -21.91
CA ASN A 450 12.47 16.70 -22.88
C ASN A 450 11.30 17.57 -22.36
N MET A 451 11.17 17.70 -21.04
CA MET A 451 10.02 18.35 -20.39
C MET A 451 10.21 19.86 -20.13
N GLY A 452 11.42 20.41 -20.31
CA GLY A 452 11.72 21.83 -20.10
C GLY A 452 12.03 22.21 -18.64
N PHE A 453 12.47 23.46 -18.42
CA PHE A 453 13.00 23.92 -17.12
C PHE A 453 11.96 24.43 -16.12
N GLY A 454 10.71 24.60 -16.54
CA GLY A 454 9.63 25.15 -15.73
C GLY A 454 9.49 24.44 -14.38
N TYR A 455 9.49 23.10 -14.42
CA TYR A 455 9.26 22.22 -13.26
C TYR A 455 10.29 22.33 -12.13
N VAL A 456 11.49 22.87 -12.39
CA VAL A 456 12.57 22.94 -11.38
C VAL A 456 12.30 23.98 -10.29
N GLY A 457 11.75 25.14 -10.68
CA GLY A 457 11.70 26.32 -9.79
C GLY A 457 10.34 26.63 -9.20
N ASN A 458 9.28 25.94 -9.62
CA ASN A 458 7.92 26.28 -9.21
C ASN A 458 7.70 26.03 -7.71
N SER A 459 8.43 25.07 -7.12
CA SER A 459 8.31 24.68 -5.70
C SER A 459 8.96 25.59 -4.68
N ARG A 460 9.29 26.84 -5.07
CA ARG A 460 9.80 27.85 -4.13
C ARG A 460 8.65 28.58 -3.47
N ALA A 461 8.68 28.67 -2.14
CA ALA A 461 7.74 29.45 -1.32
C ALA A 461 6.26 29.05 -1.53
N TYR A 462 6.01 27.75 -1.60
CA TYR A 462 4.64 27.20 -1.65
C TYR A 462 3.81 27.51 -0.42
N VAL A 463 2.50 27.53 -0.67
CA VAL A 463 1.50 27.54 0.38
C VAL A 463 1.51 26.18 1.09
N PRO A 464 1.72 26.12 2.42
CA PRO A 464 1.62 24.87 3.16
C PRO A 464 0.18 24.31 3.13
N PHE A 465 0.00 22.98 3.07
CA PHE A 465 -1.30 22.32 3.08
C PHE A 465 -2.19 22.77 4.24
N GLU A 466 -1.61 22.96 5.42
CA GLU A 466 -2.33 23.42 6.63
C GLU A 466 -2.96 24.82 6.49
N GLN A 467 -2.46 25.66 5.57
CA GLN A 467 -2.94 27.02 5.34
C GLN A 467 -4.07 27.08 4.30
N LEU A 468 -4.44 25.97 3.66
CA LEU A 468 -5.54 25.95 2.68
C LEU A 468 -6.87 26.38 3.29
N LYS A 469 -7.09 26.10 4.57
CA LYS A 469 -8.29 26.52 5.32
C LYS A 469 -8.36 28.04 5.56
N ASP A 470 -7.22 28.73 5.45
CA ASP A 470 -7.08 30.17 5.70
C ASP A 470 -7.09 30.99 4.39
N ALA A 471 -7.21 30.29 3.25
CA ALA A 471 -7.34 30.92 1.94
C ALA A 471 -8.70 31.61 1.81
N SER A 472 -8.76 32.70 1.04
CA SER A 472 -10.01 33.37 0.68
C SER A 472 -10.64 32.75 -0.57
N ARG A 473 -9.82 32.16 -1.45
CA ARG A 473 -10.25 31.38 -2.62
C ARG A 473 -9.14 30.44 -3.08
N ILE A 474 -9.54 29.26 -3.54
CA ILE A 474 -8.64 28.26 -4.14
C ILE A 474 -8.97 28.14 -5.63
N TYR A 475 -7.93 28.17 -6.47
CA TYR A 475 -8.03 28.01 -7.92
C TYR A 475 -7.32 26.71 -8.31
N LEU A 476 -8.07 25.76 -8.87
CA LEU A 476 -7.54 24.50 -9.40
C LEU A 476 -7.33 24.66 -10.90
N ILE A 477 -6.09 24.58 -11.38
CA ILE A 477 -5.75 24.74 -12.80
C ILE A 477 -5.13 23.45 -13.30
N GLY A 478 -5.85 22.70 -14.14
CA GLY A 478 -5.39 21.40 -14.64
C GLY A 478 -5.02 20.45 -13.50
N ALA A 479 -5.91 20.28 -12.53
CA ALA A 479 -5.68 19.43 -11.38
C ALA A 479 -6.95 18.66 -10.98
N GLU A 480 -7.00 17.38 -11.36
CA GLU A 480 -8.05 16.44 -10.94
C GLU A 480 -7.69 15.84 -9.57
N VAL A 481 -7.68 16.69 -8.54
CA VAL A 481 -7.13 16.36 -7.22
C VAL A 481 -7.86 15.21 -6.54
N ASN A 482 -9.13 14.95 -6.85
CA ASN A 482 -9.86 13.81 -6.30
C ASN A 482 -9.41 12.46 -6.89
N ARG A 483 -8.94 12.45 -8.15
CA ARG A 483 -8.45 11.25 -8.84
C ARG A 483 -6.98 11.00 -8.52
N ASP A 484 -6.15 12.02 -8.69
CA ASP A 484 -4.69 11.85 -8.71
C ASP A 484 -4.04 12.11 -7.35
N ASN A 485 -4.65 12.96 -6.52
CA ASN A 485 -4.08 13.44 -5.26
C ASN A 485 -5.13 13.54 -4.15
N ALA A 486 -5.94 12.48 -3.99
CA ALA A 486 -7.21 12.56 -3.26
C ALA A 486 -7.10 13.11 -1.83
N VAL A 487 -5.99 12.85 -1.11
CA VAL A 487 -5.80 13.39 0.25
C VAL A 487 -5.70 14.93 0.25
N LEU A 488 -5.04 15.53 -0.74
CA LEU A 488 -5.09 16.98 -0.96
C LEU A 488 -6.51 17.41 -1.37
N GLY A 489 -7.18 16.63 -2.20
CA GLY A 489 -8.60 16.82 -2.52
C GLY A 489 -9.49 16.86 -1.27
N TYR A 490 -9.24 16.01 -0.27
CA TYR A 490 -9.97 16.02 1.01
C TYR A 490 -9.67 17.28 1.81
N MET A 491 -8.43 17.79 1.78
CA MET A 491 -8.07 19.05 2.45
C MET A 491 -8.80 20.23 1.80
N ILE A 492 -8.85 20.28 0.47
CA ILE A 492 -9.57 21.31 -0.30
C ILE A 492 -11.09 21.22 -0.03
N ASN A 493 -11.65 20.01 -0.05
CA ASN A 493 -13.06 19.80 0.27
C ASN A 493 -13.38 20.23 1.72
N ASN A 494 -12.52 19.91 2.68
CA ASN A 494 -12.67 20.38 4.06
C ASN A 494 -12.59 21.91 4.17
N ALA A 495 -11.68 22.56 3.43
CA ALA A 495 -11.61 24.03 3.37
C ALA A 495 -12.91 24.62 2.81
N ASN A 496 -13.46 24.04 1.76
CA ASN A 496 -14.75 24.45 1.19
C ASN A 496 -15.90 24.26 2.18
N VAL A 497 -16.13 23.03 2.67
CA VAL A 497 -17.31 22.67 3.46
C VAL A 497 -17.27 23.22 4.89
N LYS A 498 -16.10 23.24 5.54
CA LYS A 498 -15.98 23.64 6.96
C LYS A 498 -15.57 25.10 7.15
N HIS A 499 -14.84 25.66 6.18
CA HIS A 499 -14.30 27.03 6.27
C HIS A 499 -14.91 28.00 5.25
N ASN A 500 -15.84 27.52 4.39
CA ASN A 500 -16.49 28.31 3.34
C ASN A 500 -15.49 28.92 2.34
N VAL A 501 -14.41 28.21 2.05
CA VAL A 501 -13.42 28.64 1.05
C VAL A 501 -13.91 28.25 -0.35
N PRO A 502 -14.30 29.22 -1.22
CA PRO A 502 -14.73 28.92 -2.57
C PRO A 502 -13.59 28.30 -3.38
N VAL A 503 -13.95 27.32 -4.22
CA VAL A 503 -13.02 26.59 -5.10
C VAL A 503 -13.45 26.80 -6.53
N GLU A 504 -12.55 27.30 -7.37
CA GLU A 504 -12.78 27.53 -8.79
C GLU A 504 -11.92 26.59 -9.63
N LEU A 505 -12.54 25.87 -10.56
CA LEU A 505 -11.88 24.89 -11.42
C LEU A 505 -11.66 25.45 -12.83
N ILE A 506 -10.41 25.47 -13.27
CA ILE A 506 -10.00 25.80 -14.63
C ILE A 506 -9.54 24.50 -15.29
N THR A 507 -10.32 23.97 -16.22
CA THR A 507 -10.08 22.64 -16.82
C THR A 507 -10.19 22.64 -18.34
N ARG A 508 -9.49 21.69 -18.97
CA ARG A 508 -9.60 21.33 -20.38
C ARG A 508 -10.61 20.21 -20.63
N MET A 509 -11.12 19.58 -19.58
CA MET A 509 -12.07 18.49 -19.69
C MET A 509 -13.48 19.02 -20.00
N ASP A 510 -14.18 18.31 -20.88
CA ASP A 510 -15.60 18.58 -21.13
C ASP A 510 -16.45 18.18 -19.92
N GLU A 511 -16.07 17.12 -19.22
CA GLU A 511 -16.69 16.66 -17.97
C GLU A 511 -15.58 16.34 -16.97
N SER A 512 -15.48 17.12 -15.90
CA SER A 512 -14.51 16.85 -14.83
C SER A 512 -15.19 16.16 -13.63
N PRO A 513 -14.55 15.16 -13.01
CA PRO A 513 -15.05 14.54 -11.80
C PRO A 513 -15.06 15.53 -10.60
N MET A 514 -14.35 16.66 -10.68
CA MET A 514 -14.34 17.71 -9.65
C MET A 514 -15.56 18.64 -9.71
N GLU A 515 -16.36 18.63 -10.78
CA GLU A 515 -17.44 19.63 -11.00
C GLU A 515 -18.44 19.72 -9.84
N HIS A 516 -18.73 18.60 -9.18
CA HIS A 516 -19.67 18.56 -8.07
C HIS A 516 -19.09 19.02 -6.71
N LYS A 517 -17.79 19.31 -6.65
CA LYS A 517 -17.05 19.71 -5.43
C LYS A 517 -16.57 21.17 -5.45
N VAL A 518 -16.81 21.88 -6.56
CA VAL A 518 -16.32 23.24 -6.80
C VAL A 518 -17.47 24.22 -6.92
N SER A 519 -17.18 25.50 -6.67
CA SER A 519 -18.16 26.60 -6.72
C SER A 519 -18.35 27.12 -8.14
N ASP A 520 -17.26 27.20 -8.90
CA ASP A 520 -17.20 27.82 -10.23
C ASP A 520 -16.34 26.96 -11.16
N ILE A 521 -16.67 26.94 -12.46
CA ILE A 521 -15.93 26.19 -13.49
C ILE A 521 -15.68 27.09 -14.70
N LEU A 522 -14.43 27.15 -15.14
CA LEU A 522 -14.00 27.81 -16.36
C LEU A 522 -13.34 26.80 -17.30
N LYS A 523 -13.90 26.63 -18.49
CA LYS A 523 -13.35 25.73 -19.51
C LYS A 523 -12.38 26.47 -20.43
N VAL A 524 -11.22 25.87 -20.65
CA VAL A 524 -10.16 26.39 -21.52
C VAL A 524 -9.65 25.28 -22.45
N LYS A 525 -9.09 25.62 -23.61
CA LYS A 525 -8.37 24.67 -24.48
C LYS A 525 -6.87 24.64 -24.21
N SER A 526 -6.32 25.73 -23.69
CA SER A 526 -4.89 25.85 -23.39
C SER A 526 -4.64 26.64 -22.11
N TYR A 527 -4.09 25.97 -21.08
CA TYR A 527 -3.67 26.60 -19.83
C TYR A 527 -2.59 27.67 -20.05
N TYR A 528 -1.64 27.40 -20.96
CA TYR A 528 -0.56 28.33 -21.29
C TYR A 528 -1.11 29.66 -21.83
N HIS A 529 -1.92 29.61 -22.90
CA HIS A 529 -2.48 30.82 -23.51
C HIS A 529 -3.42 31.54 -22.57
N PHE A 530 -4.24 30.81 -21.80
CA PHE A 530 -5.12 31.41 -20.80
C PHE A 530 -4.34 32.24 -19.78
N ILE A 531 -3.32 31.65 -19.13
CA ILE A 531 -2.54 32.37 -18.11
C ILE A 531 -1.67 33.47 -18.73
N LYS A 532 -1.11 33.26 -19.93
CA LYS A 532 -0.36 34.30 -20.63
C LYS A 532 -1.26 35.49 -20.99
N ALA A 533 -2.52 35.27 -21.37
CA ALA A 533 -3.51 36.33 -21.60
C ALA A 533 -3.85 37.08 -20.30
N VAL A 534 -4.01 36.36 -19.18
CA VAL A 534 -4.22 36.97 -17.85
C VAL A 534 -3.03 37.85 -17.46
N ASN A 535 -1.80 37.33 -17.60
CA ASN A 535 -0.57 38.09 -17.35
C ASN A 535 -0.49 39.34 -18.23
N TYR A 536 -0.77 39.20 -19.53
CA TYR A 536 -0.80 40.31 -20.48
C TYR A 536 -1.76 41.41 -20.00
N TYR A 537 -3.00 41.03 -19.67
CA TYR A 537 -4.02 41.98 -19.24
C TYR A 537 -3.58 42.77 -17.99
N LEU A 538 -3.06 42.07 -16.97
CA LEU A 538 -2.59 42.70 -15.73
C LEU A 538 -1.42 43.68 -15.98
N VAL A 539 -0.46 43.27 -16.81
CA VAL A 539 0.74 44.09 -17.08
C VAL A 539 0.40 45.29 -17.98
N ALA A 540 -0.40 45.10 -19.02
CA ALA A 540 -0.81 46.17 -19.96
C ALA A 540 -1.63 47.26 -19.26
N ASN A 541 -2.48 46.88 -18.29
CA ASN A 541 -3.31 47.82 -17.53
C ASN A 541 -2.65 48.34 -16.24
N ASN A 542 -1.37 48.01 -16.00
CA ASN A 542 -0.62 48.40 -14.80
C ASN A 542 -1.25 47.93 -13.46
N PHE A 543 -1.85 46.75 -13.44
CA PHE A 543 -2.39 46.11 -12.23
C PHE A 543 -1.38 45.25 -11.46
N HIS A 544 -0.11 45.23 -11.89
CA HIS A 544 0.97 44.50 -11.23
C HIS A 544 1.40 45.18 -9.91
N ASN A 545 1.87 44.37 -8.95
CA ASN A 545 2.36 44.82 -7.66
C ASN A 545 3.81 45.35 -7.76
N GLY A 546 3.95 46.63 -8.10
CA GLY A 546 5.25 47.26 -8.32
C GLY A 546 6.20 47.21 -7.11
N LEU A 547 5.68 47.31 -5.88
CA LEU A 547 6.50 47.23 -4.65
C LEU A 547 7.08 45.83 -4.48
N PHE A 548 6.24 44.80 -4.57
CA PHE A 548 6.70 43.41 -4.45
C PHE A 548 7.74 43.08 -5.52
N ILE A 549 7.47 43.47 -6.77
CA ILE A 549 8.37 43.20 -7.90
C ILE A 549 9.73 43.88 -7.71
N GLY A 550 9.77 45.15 -7.30
CA GLY A 550 11.02 45.86 -7.08
C GLY A 550 11.89 45.25 -5.98
N ASP A 551 11.25 44.87 -4.87
CA ASP A 551 11.93 44.39 -3.67
C ASP A 551 12.36 42.92 -3.79
N ASN A 552 11.52 42.07 -4.40
CA ASN A 552 11.66 40.61 -4.34
C ASN A 552 11.92 39.94 -5.68
N CYS A 553 11.82 40.64 -6.82
CA CYS A 553 11.92 40.03 -8.13
C CYS A 553 13.05 40.60 -9.00
N GLU A 554 13.48 39.79 -9.97
CA GLU A 554 14.41 40.13 -11.04
C GLU A 554 13.82 39.74 -12.41
N GLY A 555 14.25 40.40 -13.48
CA GLY A 555 13.86 40.06 -14.85
C GLY A 555 12.51 40.62 -15.34
N PHE A 556 11.74 41.33 -14.49
CA PHE A 556 10.41 41.83 -14.87
C PHE A 556 10.41 42.75 -16.10
N ALA A 557 11.41 43.62 -16.25
CA ALA A 557 11.47 44.54 -17.40
C ALA A 557 11.57 43.80 -18.74
N ALA A 558 12.44 42.78 -18.81
CA ALA A 558 12.60 41.95 -20.00
C ALA A 558 11.33 41.13 -20.29
N TYR A 559 10.76 40.52 -19.24
CA TYR A 559 9.50 39.78 -19.37
C TYR A 559 8.33 40.68 -19.82
N LYS A 560 8.21 41.89 -19.27
CA LYS A 560 7.17 42.86 -19.67
C LYS A 560 7.30 43.26 -21.13
N GLU A 561 8.53 43.53 -21.60
CA GLU A 561 8.77 43.87 -23.00
C GLU A 561 8.39 42.71 -23.93
N ASP A 562 8.76 41.48 -23.56
CA ASP A 562 8.45 40.27 -24.31
C ASP A 562 6.94 40.01 -24.37
N LEU A 563 6.28 39.97 -23.21
CA LEU A 563 4.86 39.73 -23.07
C LEU A 563 4.01 40.73 -23.87
N LEU A 564 4.39 42.01 -23.88
CA LEU A 564 3.63 43.05 -24.59
C LEU A 564 3.85 43.07 -26.11
N LYS A 565 4.78 42.26 -26.65
CA LYS A 565 4.91 42.02 -28.11
C LYS A 565 3.82 41.09 -28.62
N GLU A 566 3.26 40.25 -27.75
CA GLU A 566 2.18 39.32 -28.08
C GLU A 566 0.87 40.05 -28.40
N ASN A 567 -0.03 39.39 -29.10
CA ASN A 567 -1.36 39.91 -29.38
C ASN A 567 -2.38 39.36 -28.36
N PHE A 568 -2.98 40.24 -27.56
CA PHE A 568 -3.96 39.83 -26.54
C PHE A 568 -5.16 39.06 -27.11
N VAL A 569 -5.69 39.48 -28.26
CA VAL A 569 -6.86 38.82 -28.89
C VAL A 569 -6.49 37.42 -29.35
N ASP A 570 -5.29 37.24 -29.91
CA ASP A 570 -4.77 35.91 -30.30
C ASP A 570 -4.58 35.00 -29.09
N LEU A 571 -3.99 35.51 -27.99
CA LEU A 571 -3.85 34.74 -26.75
C LEU A 571 -5.21 34.30 -26.20
N VAL A 572 -6.22 35.18 -26.23
CA VAL A 572 -7.59 34.86 -25.79
C VAL A 572 -8.21 33.81 -26.71
N GLU A 573 -8.11 33.96 -28.02
CA GLU A 573 -8.64 33.00 -29.00
C GLU A 573 -8.02 31.60 -28.81
N LYS A 574 -6.69 31.54 -28.71
CA LYS A 574 -5.94 30.29 -28.47
C LYS A 574 -6.20 29.68 -27.10
N SER A 575 -6.54 30.48 -26.09
CA SER A 575 -6.93 29.97 -24.78
C SER A 575 -8.20 29.13 -24.85
N GLY A 576 -9.06 29.38 -25.85
CA GLY A 576 -10.32 28.66 -26.07
C GLY A 576 -11.43 28.98 -25.07
N VAL A 577 -11.30 30.06 -24.30
CA VAL A 577 -12.39 30.59 -23.46
C VAL A 577 -13.57 31.03 -24.33
N ALA A 578 -14.80 30.84 -23.84
CA ALA A 578 -16.01 31.19 -24.58
C ALA A 578 -16.15 32.70 -24.83
N PHE A 579 -15.73 33.52 -23.86
CA PHE A 579 -15.82 34.97 -23.92
C PHE A 579 -14.52 35.61 -23.44
N MET A 580 -14.05 36.64 -24.14
CA MET A 580 -12.87 37.43 -23.73
C MET A 580 -13.00 37.98 -22.31
N ASP A 581 -14.23 38.35 -21.91
CA ASP A 581 -14.50 38.86 -20.57
C ASP A 581 -14.14 37.86 -19.47
N SER A 582 -14.21 36.55 -19.72
CA SER A 582 -13.81 35.52 -18.74
C SER A 582 -12.35 35.66 -18.30
N VAL A 583 -11.45 36.00 -19.24
CA VAL A 583 -10.03 36.26 -18.94
C VAL A 583 -9.87 37.52 -18.09
N ILE A 584 -10.61 38.57 -18.44
CA ILE A 584 -10.57 39.86 -17.75
C ILE A 584 -11.13 39.74 -16.34
N GLU A 585 -12.24 39.03 -16.17
CA GLU A 585 -12.91 38.76 -14.90
C GLU A 585 -12.01 37.92 -13.99
N PHE A 586 -11.45 36.83 -14.50
CA PHE A 586 -10.48 36.02 -13.75
C PHE A 586 -9.28 36.86 -13.31
N ALA A 587 -8.69 37.64 -14.22
CA ALA A 587 -7.52 38.48 -13.91
C ALA A 587 -7.81 39.48 -12.78
N LYS A 588 -8.96 40.15 -12.83
CA LYS A 588 -9.39 41.10 -11.79
C LYS A 588 -9.71 40.39 -10.48
N ALA A 589 -10.46 39.29 -10.53
CA ALA A 589 -10.84 38.51 -9.36
C ALA A 589 -9.60 37.99 -8.64
N TYR A 590 -8.71 37.30 -9.35
CA TYR A 590 -7.47 36.77 -8.79
C TYR A 590 -6.55 37.88 -8.25
N ASN A 591 -6.41 39.01 -8.95
CA ASN A 591 -5.56 40.11 -8.47
C ASN A 591 -6.09 40.75 -7.18
N ASN A 592 -7.40 40.98 -7.11
CA ASN A 592 -8.05 41.62 -5.97
C ASN A 592 -8.25 40.69 -4.77
N GLU A 593 -8.23 39.38 -4.99
CA GLU A 593 -8.33 38.39 -3.92
C GLU A 593 -7.12 38.47 -2.99
N MET A 594 -7.38 38.56 -1.69
CA MET A 594 -6.34 38.79 -0.69
C MET A 594 -5.47 37.57 -0.49
N ASN A 595 -6.09 36.43 -0.16
CA ASN A 595 -5.42 35.15 0.11
C ASN A 595 -5.81 34.15 -0.99
N ALA A 596 -5.22 34.29 -2.17
CA ALA A 596 -5.52 33.43 -3.31
C ALA A 596 -4.48 32.32 -3.43
N VAL A 597 -4.94 31.08 -3.55
CA VAL A 597 -4.06 29.92 -3.73
C VAL A 597 -4.34 29.29 -5.10
N ILE A 598 -3.33 29.25 -5.97
CA ILE A 598 -3.40 28.46 -7.21
C ILE A 598 -2.74 27.11 -6.96
N ILE A 599 -3.49 26.04 -7.25
CA ILE A 599 -3.03 24.66 -7.19
C ILE A 599 -3.11 24.07 -8.60
N PHE A 600 -2.05 23.42 -9.05
CA PHE A 600 -1.98 22.84 -10.39
C PHE A 600 -1.16 21.56 -10.43
N SER A 601 -1.39 20.69 -11.40
CA SER A 601 -0.68 19.42 -11.53
C SER A 601 0.30 19.43 -12.69
N GLU A 602 1.56 19.04 -12.44
CA GLU A 602 2.57 18.86 -13.51
C GLU A 602 2.22 17.71 -14.46
N LYS A 603 1.26 16.86 -14.07
CA LYS A 603 0.72 15.79 -14.92
C LYS A 603 -0.05 16.35 -16.12
N GLU A 604 -0.75 17.48 -15.93
CA GLU A 604 -1.68 18.06 -16.91
C GLU A 604 -1.21 19.42 -17.48
N VAL A 605 -0.28 20.08 -16.78
CA VAL A 605 0.19 21.43 -17.10
C VAL A 605 1.64 21.39 -17.56
N CYS A 606 1.90 21.87 -18.78
CA CYS A 606 3.24 21.89 -19.35
C CYS A 606 4.19 22.88 -18.63
N SER A 607 5.50 22.67 -18.79
CA SER A 607 6.56 23.48 -18.16
C SER A 607 6.41 24.99 -18.37
N ASN A 608 6.02 25.41 -19.58
CA ASN A 608 5.90 26.82 -19.93
C ASN A 608 4.65 27.43 -19.30
N ALA A 609 3.52 26.70 -19.25
CA ALA A 609 2.34 27.11 -18.49
C ALA A 609 2.65 27.25 -17.00
N CYS A 610 3.40 26.29 -16.43
CA CYS A 610 3.83 26.39 -15.03
C CYS A 610 4.70 27.64 -14.76
N SER A 611 5.53 28.02 -15.73
CA SER A 611 6.34 29.24 -15.65
C SER A 611 5.47 30.50 -15.72
N GLU A 612 4.46 30.53 -16.59
CA GLU A 612 3.50 31.65 -16.64
C GLU A 612 2.64 31.75 -15.37
N MET A 613 2.30 30.63 -14.74
CA MET A 613 1.60 30.61 -13.44
C MET A 613 2.50 31.14 -12.31
N SER A 614 3.79 30.82 -12.36
CA SER A 614 4.79 31.44 -11.50
C SER A 614 4.87 32.94 -11.74
N ASN A 615 4.96 33.40 -12.99
CA ASN A 615 4.94 34.81 -13.34
C ASN A 615 3.67 35.52 -12.85
N LEU A 616 2.49 34.88 -12.93
CA LEU A 616 1.22 35.43 -12.43
C LEU A 616 1.27 35.69 -10.91
N ALA A 617 1.79 34.74 -10.14
CA ALA A 617 1.97 34.94 -8.69
C ALA A 617 2.98 36.05 -8.36
N LEU A 618 4.01 36.23 -9.19
CA LEU A 618 4.97 37.33 -9.04
C LEU A 618 4.36 38.69 -9.43
N ILE A 619 3.62 38.76 -10.54
CA ILE A 619 2.89 39.95 -11.01
C ILE A 619 1.97 40.47 -9.92
N THR A 620 1.24 39.58 -9.28
CA THR A 620 0.24 39.92 -8.25
C THR A 620 0.85 40.04 -6.84
N GLY A 621 2.12 39.69 -6.67
CA GLY A 621 2.84 39.74 -5.40
C GLY A 621 2.28 38.79 -4.35
N LYS A 622 1.82 37.62 -4.77
CA LYS A 622 1.15 36.62 -3.92
C LYS A 622 2.11 35.59 -3.33
N LEU A 623 3.26 35.36 -3.95
CA LEU A 623 4.24 34.36 -3.53
C LEU A 623 4.94 34.73 -2.20
N GLY A 624 5.17 33.75 -1.33
CA GLY A 624 5.88 33.95 -0.05
C GLY A 624 5.07 34.61 1.06
N LYS A 625 3.73 34.56 0.98
CA LYS A 625 2.80 35.09 1.98
C LYS A 625 1.95 33.97 2.57
N THR A 626 1.41 34.17 3.77
CA THR A 626 0.50 33.22 4.42
C THR A 626 -0.77 33.03 3.61
N ALA A 627 -1.17 31.77 3.39
CA ALA A 627 -2.36 31.37 2.66
C ALA A 627 -2.49 31.99 1.25
N ASN A 628 -1.36 32.26 0.60
CA ASN A 628 -1.33 33.00 -0.65
C ASN A 628 -0.14 32.57 -1.52
N GLY A 629 -0.39 32.32 -2.81
CA GLY A 629 0.64 31.88 -3.74
C GLY A 629 0.28 30.59 -4.47
N LEU A 630 1.27 29.71 -4.63
CA LEU A 630 1.22 28.58 -5.55
C LEU A 630 1.43 27.23 -4.86
N MET A 631 0.96 26.19 -5.53
CA MET A 631 1.26 24.78 -5.25
C MET A 631 1.24 23.98 -6.57
N SER A 632 2.41 23.69 -7.14
CA SER A 632 2.57 22.72 -8.24
C SER A 632 2.71 21.32 -7.67
N ILE A 633 1.66 20.52 -7.81
CA ILE A 633 1.64 19.12 -7.42
C ILE A 633 2.51 18.34 -8.39
N LYS A 634 3.52 17.65 -7.84
CA LYS A 634 4.38 16.78 -8.63
C LYS A 634 3.65 15.46 -8.94
N GLU A 635 4.02 14.78 -10.01
CA GLU A 635 3.33 13.55 -10.40
C GLU A 635 3.65 12.36 -9.46
N LYS A 636 4.91 12.21 -9.01
CA LYS A 636 5.35 11.06 -8.19
C LYS A 636 5.83 11.45 -6.79
N ASN A 637 5.83 10.47 -5.88
CA ASN A 637 6.24 10.56 -4.47
C ASN A 637 7.55 11.32 -4.23
N ASN A 638 8.58 11.06 -5.03
CA ASN A 638 9.89 11.72 -4.89
C ASN A 638 10.31 12.49 -6.15
N SER A 639 9.36 12.97 -6.97
CA SER A 639 9.66 13.80 -8.13
C SER A 639 10.43 15.08 -7.77
N GLN A 640 10.17 15.65 -6.59
CA GLN A 640 10.95 16.79 -6.11
C GLN A 640 12.38 16.37 -5.75
N GLY A 641 12.57 15.15 -5.21
CA GLY A 641 13.86 14.54 -4.94
C GLY A 641 14.75 14.37 -6.18
N ILE A 642 14.19 14.14 -7.37
CA ILE A 642 14.96 14.12 -8.64
C ILE A 642 15.77 15.41 -8.78
N PHE A 643 15.12 16.57 -8.61
CA PHE A 643 15.79 17.87 -8.73
C PHE A 643 16.69 18.15 -7.53
N ASP A 644 16.21 17.86 -6.32
CA ASP A 644 16.94 18.17 -5.10
C ASP A 644 18.20 17.32 -4.93
N MET A 645 18.23 16.10 -5.47
CA MET A 645 19.40 15.22 -5.46
C MET A 645 20.29 15.40 -6.69
N GLY A 646 19.92 16.26 -7.66
CA GLY A 646 20.75 16.57 -8.82
C GLY A 646 20.69 15.51 -9.93
N ILE A 647 19.56 14.82 -10.09
CA ILE A 647 19.23 13.97 -11.25
C ILE A 647 18.85 14.86 -12.44
N CYS A 648 19.79 15.71 -12.85
CA CYS A 648 19.64 16.63 -13.96
C CYS A 648 21.03 17.01 -14.46
N PRO A 649 21.27 17.15 -15.78
CA PRO A 649 22.61 17.44 -16.28
C PRO A 649 23.19 18.76 -15.79
N THR A 650 22.32 19.74 -15.51
CA THR A 650 22.70 21.11 -15.11
C THR A 650 22.66 21.35 -13.61
N LEU A 651 22.11 20.43 -12.80
CA LEU A 651 21.93 20.62 -11.35
C LEU A 651 22.69 19.58 -10.53
N GLY A 652 23.31 20.04 -9.44
CA GLY A 652 23.75 19.19 -8.34
C GLY A 652 22.76 19.20 -7.17
N VAL A 653 23.17 18.58 -6.06
CA VAL A 653 22.37 18.51 -4.83
C VAL A 653 21.96 19.91 -4.35
N GLY A 654 20.73 20.05 -3.86
CA GLY A 654 20.11 21.31 -3.47
C GLY A 654 19.66 22.16 -4.67
N ALA A 655 19.43 21.54 -5.84
CA ALA A 655 19.08 22.22 -7.10
C ALA A 655 20.04 23.36 -7.48
N THR A 656 21.32 23.21 -7.12
CA THR A 656 22.37 24.21 -7.40
C THR A 656 22.98 23.95 -8.77
N ASP A 657 23.20 24.99 -9.58
CA ASP A 657 23.85 24.84 -10.90
C ASP A 657 25.21 24.13 -10.76
N ILE A 658 25.41 23.06 -11.55
CA ILE A 658 26.61 22.21 -11.52
C ILE A 658 27.88 22.95 -11.94
N ARG A 659 27.75 24.11 -12.58
CA ARG A 659 28.84 25.01 -12.99
C ARG A 659 29.28 25.92 -11.85
N ASN A 660 28.54 25.96 -10.74
CA ASN A 660 28.91 26.75 -9.57
C ASN A 660 30.26 26.27 -8.99
N LYS A 661 31.25 27.18 -8.95
CA LYS A 661 32.62 26.86 -8.50
C LYS A 661 32.68 26.38 -7.04
N GLY A 662 31.81 26.91 -6.18
CA GLY A 662 31.70 26.53 -4.78
C GLY A 662 31.22 25.09 -4.63
N LEU A 663 30.13 24.74 -5.32
CA LEU A 663 29.60 23.37 -5.36
C LEU A 663 30.66 22.39 -5.90
N VAL A 664 31.30 22.72 -7.02
CA VAL A 664 32.35 21.87 -7.63
C VAL A 664 33.52 21.64 -6.66
N ALA A 665 33.96 22.67 -5.94
CA ALA A 665 35.02 22.53 -4.94
C ALA A 665 34.58 21.64 -3.77
N GLN A 666 33.32 21.78 -3.35
CA GLN A 666 32.73 20.98 -2.30
C GLN A 666 32.60 19.50 -2.69
N MET A 667 32.12 19.20 -3.91
CA MET A 667 32.02 17.82 -4.43
C MET A 667 33.39 17.13 -4.43
N LYS A 668 34.44 17.79 -4.93
CA LYS A 668 35.81 17.25 -4.90
C LYS A 668 36.28 16.93 -3.48
N LYS A 669 36.00 17.83 -2.53
CA LYS A 669 36.38 17.68 -1.13
C LYS A 669 35.62 16.54 -0.44
N VAL A 670 34.30 16.52 -0.55
CA VAL A 670 33.43 15.56 0.14
C VAL A 670 33.59 14.17 -0.45
N TRP A 671 33.60 14.04 -1.78
CA TRP A 671 33.77 12.76 -2.47
C TRP A 671 35.22 12.29 -2.52
N LYS A 672 36.18 13.14 -2.12
CA LYS A 672 37.62 12.87 -2.16
C LYS A 672 38.12 12.50 -3.55
N VAL A 673 37.59 13.17 -4.58
CA VAL A 673 37.97 12.96 -5.99
C VAL A 673 38.80 14.12 -6.52
N LYS A 674 39.74 13.83 -7.42
CA LYS A 674 40.62 14.83 -8.05
C LYS A 674 39.84 15.76 -8.99
N SER A 675 38.87 15.21 -9.71
CA SER A 675 38.07 15.91 -10.72
C SER A 675 36.63 15.43 -10.75
N VAL A 676 35.77 16.33 -11.19
CA VAL A 676 34.38 16.12 -11.59
C VAL A 676 34.24 16.55 -13.06
N PRO A 677 33.24 16.05 -13.80
CA PRO A 677 32.98 16.44 -15.19
C PRO A 677 32.84 17.96 -15.37
N LYS A 678 33.34 18.47 -16.50
CA LYS A 678 33.19 19.87 -16.91
C LYS A 678 32.11 20.05 -17.97
N GLU A 679 32.02 19.09 -18.89
CA GLU A 679 31.03 19.12 -19.97
C GLU A 679 29.63 18.98 -19.38
N VAL A 680 28.71 19.82 -19.87
CA VAL A 680 27.30 19.81 -19.48
C VAL A 680 26.48 19.73 -20.75
N ASN A 681 26.01 18.52 -21.07
CA ASN A 681 25.13 18.27 -22.19
C ASN A 681 23.68 18.46 -21.73
N GLU A 682 23.05 19.56 -22.12
CA GLU A 682 21.74 19.94 -21.57
C GLU A 682 20.57 19.07 -22.08
N SER A 683 20.68 18.52 -23.30
CA SER A 683 19.63 17.69 -23.89
C SER A 683 20.07 16.24 -24.04
N GLN A 684 19.70 15.38 -23.09
CA GLN A 684 19.91 13.93 -23.20
C GLN A 684 19.00 13.29 -24.26
N PHE A 685 17.81 13.87 -24.48
CA PHE A 685 16.88 13.46 -25.51
C PHE A 685 17.52 13.50 -26.91
N GLU A 686 18.13 14.62 -27.28
CA GLU A 686 18.81 14.73 -28.58
C GLU A 686 19.97 13.73 -28.74
N ARG A 687 20.62 13.37 -27.63
CA ARG A 687 21.73 12.41 -27.65
C ARG A 687 21.23 10.99 -27.87
N LEU A 688 20.09 10.62 -27.28
CA LEU A 688 19.39 9.37 -27.55
C LEU A 688 18.99 9.31 -29.04
N GLU A 689 18.33 10.35 -29.55
CA GLU A 689 17.89 10.43 -30.95
C GLU A 689 19.06 10.31 -31.95
N LYS A 690 20.23 10.88 -31.60
CA LYS A 690 21.44 10.86 -32.44
C LYS A 690 22.31 9.61 -32.22
N GLY A 691 21.90 8.67 -31.36
CA GLY A 691 22.68 7.46 -31.06
C GLY A 691 24.05 7.73 -30.43
N LYS A 692 24.19 8.83 -29.67
CA LYS A 692 25.44 9.27 -29.05
C LYS A 692 25.68 8.69 -27.66
N LEU A 693 24.73 7.91 -27.13
CA LEU A 693 24.86 7.27 -25.83
C LEU A 693 25.05 5.78 -26.07
N LYS A 694 26.20 5.26 -25.65
CA LYS A 694 26.59 3.86 -25.85
C LYS A 694 26.19 2.98 -24.69
N ASN A 695 26.23 3.53 -23.47
CA ASN A 695 25.82 2.81 -22.28
C ASN A 695 24.66 3.53 -21.61
N LEU A 696 23.57 2.81 -21.34
CA LEU A 696 22.41 3.32 -20.62
C LEU A 696 22.27 2.58 -19.29
N PHE A 697 22.25 3.32 -18.18
CA PHE A 697 22.04 2.78 -16.83
C PHE A 697 20.71 3.31 -16.29
N ILE A 698 19.70 2.46 -16.20
CA ILE A 698 18.32 2.83 -15.87
C ILE A 698 17.96 2.27 -14.50
N PHE A 699 17.66 3.15 -13.54
CA PHE A 699 17.39 2.81 -12.15
C PHE A 699 15.96 3.21 -11.78
N GLY A 700 15.11 2.21 -11.53
CA GLY A 700 13.74 2.42 -11.07
C GLY A 700 12.86 3.20 -12.06
N GLU A 701 13.00 2.95 -13.37
CA GLU A 701 12.15 3.51 -14.42
C GLU A 701 11.84 2.44 -15.48
N ASP A 702 10.63 2.48 -16.04
CA ASP A 702 10.20 1.64 -17.18
C ASP A 702 9.75 2.49 -18.38
N PRO A 703 10.67 3.19 -19.06
CA PRO A 703 10.34 4.07 -20.20
C PRO A 703 9.64 3.33 -21.33
N LEU A 704 10.00 2.08 -21.60
CA LEU A 704 9.38 1.30 -22.68
C LEU A 704 7.96 0.85 -22.34
N GLY A 705 7.68 0.56 -21.07
CA GLY A 705 6.34 0.20 -20.62
C GLY A 705 5.41 1.41 -20.47
N CYS A 706 5.97 2.60 -20.26
CA CYS A 706 5.21 3.81 -19.95
C CYS A 706 5.10 4.82 -21.12
N THR A 707 5.63 4.50 -22.30
CA THR A 707 5.54 5.34 -23.50
C THR A 707 4.38 4.93 -24.42
N GLU A 708 3.83 5.90 -25.15
CA GLU A 708 2.93 5.61 -26.28
C GLU A 708 3.73 5.21 -27.54
N ASP A 709 4.89 5.84 -27.77
CA ASP A 709 5.77 5.54 -28.90
C ASP A 709 6.82 4.49 -28.52
N ARG A 710 6.36 3.23 -28.45
CA ARG A 710 7.21 2.09 -28.09
C ARG A 710 8.33 1.84 -29.11
N VAL A 711 8.10 2.14 -30.38
CA VAL A 711 9.08 1.92 -31.45
C VAL A 711 10.28 2.83 -31.26
N LYS A 712 10.03 4.12 -30.97
CA LYS A 712 11.09 5.10 -30.70
C LYS A 712 11.94 4.72 -29.49
N VAL A 713 11.29 4.44 -28.36
CA VAL A 713 12.00 4.13 -27.11
C VAL A 713 12.76 2.80 -27.20
N ALA A 714 12.18 1.76 -27.80
CA ALA A 714 12.89 0.50 -28.08
C ALA A 714 14.08 0.72 -29.03
N GLY A 715 13.94 1.64 -29.99
CA GLY A 715 15.03 2.06 -30.88
C GLY A 715 16.22 2.60 -30.10
N TRP A 716 16.00 3.46 -29.11
CA TRP A 716 17.09 3.97 -28.26
C TRP A 716 17.81 2.87 -27.49
N LEU A 717 17.07 1.92 -26.91
CA LEU A 717 17.64 0.78 -26.19
C LEU A 717 18.43 -0.15 -27.11
N THR A 718 17.99 -0.32 -28.36
CA THR A 718 18.66 -1.17 -29.37
C THR A 718 19.93 -0.52 -29.94
N ILE A 719 19.98 0.81 -30.02
CA ILE A 719 21.14 1.55 -30.53
C ILE A 719 22.28 1.61 -29.50
N ALA A 720 21.96 1.55 -28.20
CA ALA A 720 22.96 1.45 -27.15
C ALA A 720 23.73 0.12 -27.26
N ASP A 721 25.03 0.18 -26.98
CA ASP A 721 25.91 -1.00 -26.99
C ASP A 721 25.76 -1.83 -25.70
N PHE A 722 25.29 -1.21 -24.61
CA PHE A 722 25.04 -1.86 -23.32
C PHE A 722 23.93 -1.16 -22.51
N VAL A 723 22.94 -1.91 -22.06
CA VAL A 723 21.83 -1.44 -21.24
C VAL A 723 21.77 -2.18 -19.91
N VAL A 724 21.82 -1.43 -18.81
CA VAL A 724 21.60 -1.94 -17.46
C VAL A 724 20.27 -1.42 -16.95
N VAL A 725 19.46 -2.31 -16.38
CA VAL A 725 18.24 -1.96 -15.67
C VAL A 725 18.35 -2.43 -14.23
N MET A 726 17.89 -1.61 -13.29
CA MET A 726 17.72 -1.99 -11.90
C MET A 726 16.29 -1.72 -11.49
N ASP A 727 15.53 -2.78 -11.23
CA ASP A 727 14.09 -2.70 -10.97
C ASP A 727 13.62 -3.84 -10.04
N TYR A 728 12.36 -3.78 -9.60
CA TYR A 728 11.73 -4.80 -8.76
C TYR A 728 11.32 -6.02 -9.58
N PHE A 729 10.84 -5.81 -10.81
CA PHE A 729 10.21 -6.83 -11.64
C PHE A 729 10.83 -6.87 -13.04
N MET A 730 10.50 -7.93 -13.80
CA MET A 730 10.85 -8.03 -15.21
C MET A 730 9.93 -7.14 -16.07
N THR A 731 10.14 -5.82 -15.96
CA THR A 731 9.43 -4.77 -16.70
C THR A 731 9.71 -4.83 -18.20
N ASP A 732 8.99 -4.06 -19.01
CA ASP A 732 9.20 -4.06 -20.46
C ASP A 732 10.58 -3.54 -20.84
N THR A 733 11.08 -2.53 -20.12
CA THR A 733 12.45 -2.05 -20.24
C THR A 733 13.46 -3.10 -19.76
N ALA A 734 13.20 -3.78 -18.64
CA ALA A 734 14.09 -4.84 -18.14
C ALA A 734 14.24 -6.02 -19.12
N LYS A 735 13.17 -6.40 -19.83
CA LYS A 735 13.23 -7.45 -20.87
C LYS A 735 14.21 -7.12 -22.00
N GLN A 736 14.43 -5.84 -22.28
CA GLN A 736 15.37 -5.37 -23.31
C GLN A 736 16.80 -5.16 -22.79
N ALA A 737 17.01 -5.15 -21.48
CA ALA A 737 18.33 -4.94 -20.88
C ALA A 737 19.32 -6.07 -21.21
N ASP A 738 20.60 -5.73 -21.23
CA ASP A 738 21.70 -6.70 -21.27
C ASP A 738 22.00 -7.24 -19.86
N LEU A 739 21.84 -6.39 -18.84
CA LEU A 739 22.05 -6.74 -17.44
C LEU A 739 20.92 -6.19 -16.58
N LEU A 740 20.31 -7.05 -15.76
CA LEU A 740 19.28 -6.70 -14.79
C LEU A 740 19.82 -6.85 -13.37
N LEU A 741 19.65 -5.83 -12.54
CA LEU A 741 19.94 -5.84 -11.11
C LEU A 741 18.65 -5.81 -10.28
N PRO A 742 18.56 -6.57 -9.18
CA PRO A 742 17.41 -6.53 -8.28
C PRO A 742 17.42 -5.25 -7.43
N ALA A 743 16.37 -4.45 -7.49
CA ALA A 743 16.19 -3.31 -6.58
C ALA A 743 15.52 -3.73 -5.26
N SER A 744 15.89 -3.08 -4.15
CA SER A 744 15.17 -3.17 -2.88
C SER A 744 13.94 -2.27 -2.86
N PHE A 745 12.84 -2.72 -2.27
CA PHE A 745 11.72 -1.84 -1.96
C PHE A 745 12.17 -0.76 -0.97
N PRO A 746 11.54 0.43 -0.95
CA PRO A 746 12.00 1.52 -0.09
C PRO A 746 12.06 1.12 1.39
N PHE A 747 11.06 0.42 1.88
CA PHE A 747 10.97 -0.04 3.27
C PHE A 747 11.88 -1.24 3.61
N GLU A 748 12.66 -1.77 2.67
CA GLU A 748 13.73 -2.74 2.98
C GLU A 748 15.07 -2.04 3.23
N SER A 749 15.27 -0.86 2.63
CA SER A 749 16.48 -0.06 2.81
C SER A 749 16.32 1.07 3.82
N GLY A 750 15.08 1.53 4.03
CA GLY A 750 14.79 2.83 4.63
C GLY A 750 15.28 3.97 3.74
N GLY A 751 15.08 5.21 4.20
CA GLY A 751 15.58 6.41 3.52
C GLY A 751 14.62 7.59 3.65
N THR A 752 14.72 8.50 2.68
CA THR A 752 13.88 9.69 2.66
C THR A 752 13.23 9.95 1.30
N PHE A 753 12.03 10.51 1.33
CA PHE A 753 11.35 11.09 0.16
C PHE A 753 11.14 12.58 0.38
N THR A 754 11.16 13.34 -0.72
CA THR A 754 10.87 14.77 -0.73
C THR A 754 9.55 15.00 -1.45
N ASN A 755 8.52 15.40 -0.69
CA ASN A 755 7.18 15.63 -1.23
C ASN A 755 7.09 16.96 -2.00
N THR A 756 5.92 17.25 -2.58
CA THR A 756 5.69 18.49 -3.35
C THR A 756 5.94 19.78 -2.55
N GLN A 757 5.78 19.76 -1.22
CA GLN A 757 6.05 20.90 -0.35
C GLN A 757 7.53 21.09 0.00
N LYS A 758 8.43 20.28 -0.58
CA LYS A 758 9.85 20.19 -0.21
C LYS A 758 10.09 19.73 1.23
N VAL A 759 9.13 19.04 1.84
CA VAL A 759 9.34 18.38 3.12
C VAL A 759 10.07 17.07 2.86
N ILE A 760 11.23 16.91 3.48
CA ILE A 760 11.98 15.65 3.48
C ILE A 760 11.39 14.78 4.58
N GLN A 761 10.68 13.73 4.19
CA GLN A 761 10.06 12.78 5.10
C GLN A 761 10.92 11.51 5.19
N HIS A 762 11.10 11.02 6.40
CA HIS A 762 11.95 9.87 6.73
C HIS A 762 11.11 8.62 6.97
N PHE A 763 11.63 7.47 6.53
CA PHE A 763 11.07 6.15 6.82
C PHE A 763 12.18 5.14 7.09
N GLU A 764 11.90 4.19 7.98
CA GLU A 764 12.83 3.16 8.39
C GLU A 764 12.72 1.89 7.53
N ALA A 765 13.77 1.07 7.57
CA ALA A 765 13.68 -0.29 7.07
C ALA A 765 12.86 -1.15 8.04
N GLY A 766 11.84 -1.83 7.53
CA GLY A 766 10.98 -2.74 8.31
C GLY A 766 10.98 -4.19 7.82
N PHE A 767 11.58 -4.47 6.66
CA PHE A 767 11.73 -5.82 6.11
C PHE A 767 13.16 -6.08 5.69
N ASP A 768 13.57 -7.35 5.71
CA ASP A 768 14.84 -7.77 5.14
C ASP A 768 14.81 -7.70 3.61
N PRO A 769 15.90 -7.29 2.93
CA PRO A 769 15.93 -7.23 1.47
C PRO A 769 15.81 -8.62 0.86
N ALA A 770 14.83 -8.81 -0.04
CA ALA A 770 14.60 -10.11 -0.70
C ALA A 770 15.83 -10.65 -1.49
N SER A 771 16.69 -9.76 -1.97
CA SER A 771 17.93 -10.10 -2.69
C SER A 771 19.14 -10.36 -1.78
N GLY A 772 19.01 -10.12 -0.47
CA GLY A 772 20.10 -10.16 0.51
C GLY A 772 21.02 -8.92 0.50
N MET A 773 20.81 -7.96 -0.41
CA MET A 773 21.57 -6.71 -0.48
C MET A 773 20.67 -5.56 -0.95
N THR A 774 20.57 -4.51 -0.15
CA THR A 774 19.78 -3.31 -0.50
C THR A 774 20.35 -2.59 -1.72
N THR A 775 19.53 -1.84 -2.43
CA THR A 775 19.99 -0.97 -3.53
C THR A 775 21.13 -0.04 -3.10
N LEU A 776 21.05 0.53 -1.89
CA LEU A 776 22.09 1.42 -1.35
C LEU A 776 23.44 0.71 -1.18
N GLU A 777 23.42 -0.53 -0.69
CA GLU A 777 24.62 -1.36 -0.57
C GLU A 777 25.18 -1.72 -1.94
N GLN A 778 24.32 -2.07 -2.91
CA GLN A 778 24.73 -2.35 -4.28
C GLN A 778 25.41 -1.13 -4.94
N LEU A 779 24.82 0.07 -4.82
CA LEU A 779 25.39 1.31 -5.34
C LEU A 779 26.72 1.68 -4.64
N ALA A 780 26.83 1.44 -3.34
CA ALA A 780 28.09 1.62 -2.60
C ALA A 780 29.17 0.63 -3.06
N ALA A 781 28.81 -0.62 -3.31
CA ALA A 781 29.72 -1.64 -3.85
C ALA A 781 30.15 -1.31 -5.29
N LEU A 782 29.26 -0.75 -6.10
CA LEU A 782 29.59 -0.29 -7.45
C LEU A 782 30.53 0.91 -7.44
N LEU A 783 30.30 1.90 -6.56
CA LEU A 783 31.22 3.04 -6.37
C LEU A 783 32.63 2.59 -5.95
N LYS A 784 32.74 1.50 -5.18
CA LYS A 784 34.03 0.92 -4.78
C LYS A 784 34.85 0.45 -5.98
N GLN A 785 34.22 0.03 -7.09
CA GLN A 785 34.93 -0.33 -8.33
C GLN A 785 35.69 0.87 -8.94
N PHE A 786 35.32 2.11 -8.57
CA PHE A 786 35.96 3.35 -9.01
C PHE A 786 36.83 3.99 -7.92
N ASP A 787 37.28 3.21 -6.93
CA ASP A 787 38.06 3.66 -5.77
C ASP A 787 37.34 4.72 -4.90
N ILE A 788 36.01 4.81 -5.00
CA ILE A 788 35.20 5.74 -4.21
C ILE A 788 34.62 4.99 -3.02
N ARG A 789 35.09 5.33 -1.81
CA ARG A 789 34.57 4.72 -0.58
C ARG A 789 33.24 5.35 -0.20
N GLN A 790 32.20 4.52 -0.17
CA GLN A 790 30.86 4.87 0.29
C GLN A 790 30.39 3.83 1.31
N LYS A 791 29.69 4.28 2.37
CA LYS A 791 28.95 3.37 3.25
C LYS A 791 27.54 3.17 2.67
N GLY A 792 27.08 1.92 2.62
CA GLY A 792 25.77 1.53 2.09
C GLY A 792 24.65 1.60 3.13
N ASN A 793 24.60 2.65 3.96
CA ASN A 793 23.46 2.86 4.88
C ASN A 793 22.94 4.30 4.77
N THR A 794 21.64 4.44 5.07
CA THR A 794 20.87 5.68 4.92
C THR A 794 21.47 6.84 5.70
N GLU A 795 21.77 6.65 6.99
CA GLU A 795 22.33 7.69 7.87
C GLU A 795 23.63 8.30 7.32
N ALA A 796 24.55 7.46 6.85
CA ALA A 796 25.83 7.91 6.32
C ALA A 796 25.67 8.67 4.99
N VAL A 797 24.76 8.22 4.13
CA VAL A 797 24.46 8.87 2.85
C VAL A 797 23.76 10.22 3.09
N MET A 798 22.75 10.26 3.95
CA MET A 798 22.03 11.48 4.29
C MET A 798 22.96 12.51 4.96
N SER A 799 23.85 12.07 5.85
CA SER A 799 24.90 12.92 6.43
C SER A 799 25.86 13.51 5.37
N GLU A 800 25.99 12.86 4.21
CA GLU A 800 26.75 13.37 3.08
C GLU A 800 25.92 14.36 2.24
N ILE A 801 24.65 14.04 1.96
CA ILE A 801 23.69 14.91 1.25
C ILE A 801 23.58 16.27 1.93
N VAL A 802 23.36 16.28 3.25
CA VAL A 802 23.18 17.52 4.04
C VAL A 802 24.35 18.49 3.89
N LYS A 803 25.56 17.99 3.62
CA LYS A 803 26.72 18.88 3.40
C LYS A 803 26.54 19.75 2.16
N PHE A 804 25.85 19.27 1.13
CA PHE A 804 25.66 19.99 -0.13
C PHE A 804 24.45 20.92 -0.13
N LEU A 805 23.52 20.75 0.81
CA LEU A 805 22.35 21.62 0.88
C LEU A 805 22.80 23.06 1.15
N PRO A 806 22.27 24.05 0.41
CA PRO A 806 22.65 25.44 0.58
C PRO A 806 22.32 25.89 2.02
N ALA A 807 23.23 26.61 2.65
CA ALA A 807 22.96 27.27 3.92
C ALA A 807 21.90 28.33 3.65
N GLY A 808 20.69 28.17 4.22
CA GLY A 808 19.56 29.06 3.96
C GLY A 808 19.87 30.52 4.30
N ASP A 809 20.28 31.29 3.31
CA ASP A 809 20.55 32.73 3.43
C ASP A 809 19.52 33.57 2.65
N GLY A 810 18.28 33.06 2.56
CA GLY A 810 17.03 33.84 2.65
C GLY A 810 16.85 35.13 1.83
N LYS A 811 17.60 35.36 0.75
CA LYS A 811 17.57 36.63 -0.02
C LYS A 811 17.67 36.48 -1.53
N GLU A 812 17.53 35.28 -2.07
CA GLU A 812 17.43 35.13 -3.52
C GLU A 812 16.11 35.71 -4.02
N LYS A 813 16.20 36.67 -4.95
CA LYS A 813 15.04 37.22 -5.63
C LYS A 813 14.39 36.18 -6.54
N PHE A 814 13.06 36.27 -6.68
CA PHE A 814 12.32 35.47 -7.63
C PHE A 814 12.59 35.96 -9.05
N LEU A 815 12.76 35.02 -9.99
CA LEU A 815 13.09 35.33 -11.37
C LEU A 815 11.84 35.24 -12.25
N PHE A 816 11.52 36.32 -12.94
CA PHE A 816 10.61 36.29 -14.07
C PHE A 816 11.20 35.47 -15.21
N ARG A 817 10.39 34.61 -15.82
CA ARG A 817 10.80 33.73 -16.92
C ARG A 817 10.10 34.13 -18.20
N ILE A 818 10.86 34.30 -19.27
CA ILE A 818 10.30 34.39 -20.61
C ILE A 818 9.96 32.98 -21.06
N SER A 819 8.75 32.80 -21.57
CA SER A 819 8.26 31.52 -22.05
C SER A 819 7.71 31.67 -23.47
N GLU A 820 7.99 30.67 -24.30
CA GLU A 820 7.47 30.58 -25.66
C GLU A 820 6.38 29.50 -25.73
N GLU A 821 5.51 29.56 -26.73
CA GLU A 821 4.51 28.52 -26.96
C GLU A 821 5.24 27.20 -27.24
N GLY A 822 5.20 26.28 -26.29
CA GLY A 822 5.78 24.95 -26.41
C GLY A 822 4.70 23.91 -26.71
N THR A 823 5.05 22.89 -27.48
CA THR A 823 4.21 21.68 -27.58
C THR A 823 4.21 20.94 -26.25
N ASP A 824 3.09 20.30 -25.91
CA ASP A 824 3.02 19.40 -24.76
C ASP A 824 3.98 18.23 -25.02
N CYS A 825 5.12 18.20 -24.33
CA CYS A 825 6.25 17.31 -24.62
C CYS A 825 6.26 16.07 -23.72
N ARG A 826 5.14 15.75 -23.06
CA ARG A 826 5.07 14.57 -22.20
C ARG A 826 5.24 13.30 -23.04
N MET A 827 6.36 12.61 -22.83
CA MET A 827 6.70 11.38 -23.56
C MET A 827 6.30 10.10 -22.81
N PHE A 828 6.13 10.20 -21.49
CA PHE A 828 5.91 9.05 -20.62
C PHE A 828 4.75 9.31 -19.67
N ASN A 829 3.93 8.28 -19.50
CA ASN A 829 2.81 8.24 -18.56
C ASN A 829 3.26 7.63 -17.22
N HIS A 830 2.39 7.72 -16.20
CA HIS A 830 2.59 7.11 -14.86
C HIS A 830 3.93 7.44 -14.18
N GLY A 831 4.52 8.61 -14.48
CA GLY A 831 5.84 9.01 -14.00
C GLY A 831 6.97 8.05 -14.36
N CYS A 832 6.82 7.29 -15.45
CA CYS A 832 7.78 6.24 -15.85
C CYS A 832 7.94 5.11 -14.80
N ASP A 833 6.92 4.88 -13.95
CA ASP A 833 6.96 3.89 -12.86
C ASP A 833 6.00 2.73 -13.13
N TYR A 834 6.57 1.53 -13.27
CA TYR A 834 5.85 0.28 -13.45
C TYR A 834 4.79 0.03 -12.38
N ILE A 835 5.01 0.40 -11.11
CA ILE A 835 4.06 0.10 -10.02
C ILE A 835 2.83 1.00 -10.07
N VAL A 836 2.98 2.23 -10.53
CA VAL A 836 1.82 3.11 -10.75
C VAL A 836 1.00 2.58 -11.92
N LYS A 837 1.66 2.28 -13.03
CA LYS A 837 1.02 1.70 -14.21
C LYS A 837 0.30 0.38 -13.86
N HIS A 838 0.99 -0.54 -13.21
CA HIS A 838 0.45 -1.84 -12.86
C HIS A 838 -0.77 -1.73 -11.93
N PHE A 839 -0.71 -0.85 -10.94
CA PHE A 839 -1.86 -0.59 -10.08
C PHE A 839 -3.02 0.05 -10.86
N ASP A 840 -2.77 1.06 -11.70
CA ASP A 840 -3.82 1.71 -12.49
C ASP A 840 -4.50 0.68 -13.42
N GLU A 841 -3.73 -0.17 -14.11
CA GLU A 841 -4.25 -1.24 -14.96
C GLU A 841 -5.02 -2.30 -14.16
N GLU A 842 -4.50 -2.79 -13.04
CA GLU A 842 -5.20 -3.75 -12.17
C GLU A 842 -6.50 -3.15 -11.63
N PHE A 843 -6.44 -1.89 -11.19
CA PHE A 843 -7.56 -1.18 -10.62
C PHE A 843 -8.66 -0.95 -11.63
N ASP A 844 -8.34 -0.46 -12.82
CA ASP A 844 -9.34 -0.19 -13.86
C ASP A 844 -9.96 -1.51 -14.38
N ASN A 845 -9.15 -2.55 -14.62
CA ASN A 845 -9.64 -3.88 -15.04
C ASN A 845 -10.55 -4.56 -14.01
N ALA A 846 -10.50 -4.17 -12.74
CA ALA A 846 -11.36 -4.75 -11.70
C ALA A 846 -12.83 -4.29 -11.80
N PHE A 847 -13.12 -3.25 -12.59
CA PHE A 847 -14.47 -2.75 -12.82
C PHE A 847 -15.10 -3.24 -14.14
N ASP A 848 -14.33 -3.90 -15.00
CA ASP A 848 -14.77 -4.57 -16.23
C ASP A 848 -15.22 -6.02 -15.95
#